data_AF-A0A9D2KJW5-F1
#
_entry.id   AF-A0A9D2KJW5-F1
#
_cell.length_a   1.000
_cell.length_b   1.000
_cell.length_c   1.000
_cell.angle_alpha   90.00
_cell.angle_beta   90.00
_cell.angle_gamma   90.00
#
_symmetry.space_group_name_H-M   'P 1'
#
loop_
_entity.id
_entity.type
_entity.pdbx_description
1 polymer ?
#
loop_
_entity_poly.entity_id
_entity_poly.type
_entity_poly.pdbx_seq_one_letter_code
_entity_poly.pdbx_strand_id
1 'polypeptide(L)'
;MEFKEMLKERNEQYAERYDLAAGRLRGVVSEETVTERYRNYFQDVSLFLLELENVRRKIESGEWERYNIQKMHSLNEILYSDIVGDRYERSYGNPAFAAESFGTDMGRLLSLLYAEMRSGIPYTFENRKDYLTILFELFIEVYNSFEQAAQEQDEPQPREIRDIIYWYASDYCDVFLADRILEQIDPEQSFAADIIEHADLENDRYLYRFGEYITENELGTAYHLRTLPEETVRKMADVYTEGYRIGFINTGKDLSKKSVVNIRYTLGFERVIRIAIDNFRKMGLKPVIYRAASGVITKREHHKIGYFGGIANWQYEYDHRQDQALFMDKRYIERRLEVMCTVYEQHKDQAAQFAGPAVMETFGEKPFAPKAVPEAPFYSEEQRELALQYDSRSGRITNEYIKGEERSFTIVAYPVPEIGEEYPEIFDEVIKINTLDAKLYEEVQQTMIDALDQGEYVHVKGKGGNRTDIRIRLCSLKDRQRETKFENCVADVNIPVGEVFTSPVLEGTKGVLHVSHVYLNGLSYDNLEITFKDGKIEDYGCGNFEDEEEGRRYIYDNVLKNHETLPLGEFAIGTNTTAYVAGKKYGIEDKLPILIAEKTGPHFAVGDTCYSWSEDICVYNPNGKEIVAKDNSVSLNRKKDVAKAYFHCHTDITIPYEELEEISVVTKDGKHIILLKDGRFVLPGTEVLNRPLDEAGI
;
A
#
# COMPACT_ATOMS: atom_id res chain seq x y z
N MET A 1 14.76 -25.65 -6.52
CA MET A 1 13.83 -26.77 -6.84
C MET A 1 12.68 -26.08 -7.50
N GLU A 2 12.31 -26.41 -8.73
CA GLU A 2 11.27 -25.62 -9.43
C GLU A 2 10.03 -25.52 -8.53
N PHE A 3 9.46 -24.32 -8.33
CA PHE A 3 8.26 -24.06 -7.50
C PHE A 3 7.20 -25.17 -7.60
N LYS A 4 7.00 -25.65 -8.84
CA LYS A 4 6.06 -26.71 -9.22
C LYS A 4 6.37 -28.06 -8.57
N GLU A 5 7.63 -28.44 -8.42
CA GLU A 5 8.03 -29.69 -7.75
C GLU A 5 7.71 -29.62 -6.25
N MET A 6 8.08 -28.51 -5.60
CA MET A 6 7.83 -28.29 -4.18
C MET A 6 6.33 -28.23 -3.87
N LEU A 7 5.56 -27.54 -4.72
CA LEU A 7 4.10 -27.49 -4.63
C LEU A 7 3.48 -28.87 -4.86
N LYS A 8 4.00 -29.66 -5.81
CA LYS A 8 3.50 -31.01 -6.10
C LYS A 8 3.68 -31.93 -4.89
N GLU A 9 4.87 -31.96 -4.29
CA GLU A 9 5.14 -32.76 -3.09
C GLU A 9 4.20 -32.39 -1.94
N ARG A 10 4.00 -31.08 -1.70
CA ARG A 10 3.07 -30.60 -0.69
C ARG A 10 1.62 -30.99 -1.01
N ASN A 11 1.19 -30.85 -2.27
CA ASN A 11 -0.15 -31.26 -2.69
C ASN A 11 -0.40 -32.76 -2.56
N GLU A 12 0.64 -33.60 -2.70
CA GLU A 12 0.54 -35.05 -2.47
C GLU A 12 0.29 -35.37 -0.99
N GLN A 13 0.90 -34.62 -0.06
CA GLN A 13 0.69 -34.80 1.39
C GLN A 13 -0.74 -34.49 1.84
N TYR A 14 -1.43 -33.58 1.15
CA TYR A 14 -2.81 -33.19 1.46
C TYR A 14 -3.86 -33.94 0.62
N ALA A 15 -3.46 -34.79 -0.33
CA ALA A 15 -4.37 -35.38 -1.31
C ALA A 15 -5.54 -36.15 -0.68
N GLU A 16 -5.26 -37.01 0.29
CA GLU A 16 -6.30 -37.82 0.97
C GLU A 16 -7.28 -36.93 1.75
N ARG A 17 -6.77 -35.99 2.57
CA ARG A 17 -7.59 -35.04 3.33
C ARG A 17 -8.45 -34.18 2.40
N TYR A 18 -7.86 -33.69 1.32
CA TYR A 18 -8.55 -32.90 0.32
C TYR A 18 -9.72 -33.66 -0.32
N ASP A 19 -9.49 -34.90 -0.77
CA ASP A 19 -10.53 -35.70 -1.41
C ASP A 19 -11.65 -36.06 -0.44
N LEU A 20 -11.34 -36.30 0.84
CA LEU A 20 -12.33 -36.50 1.91
C LEU A 20 -13.15 -35.24 2.16
N ALA A 21 -12.49 -34.08 2.31
CA ALA A 21 -13.15 -32.80 2.54
C ALA A 21 -14.06 -32.41 1.34
N ALA A 22 -13.53 -32.49 0.11
CA ALA A 22 -14.31 -32.26 -1.10
C ALA A 22 -15.47 -33.26 -1.25
N GLY A 23 -15.29 -34.51 -0.80
CA GLY A 23 -16.35 -35.51 -0.72
C GLY A 23 -17.46 -35.10 0.25
N ARG A 24 -17.10 -34.62 1.46
CA ARG A 24 -18.07 -34.13 2.45
C ARG A 24 -18.85 -32.93 1.94
N LEU A 25 -18.20 -31.96 1.30
CA LEU A 25 -18.87 -30.79 0.72
C LEU A 25 -19.98 -31.18 -0.27
N ARG A 26 -19.79 -32.23 -1.09
CA ARG A 26 -20.84 -32.74 -1.99
C ARG A 26 -22.06 -33.26 -1.25
N GLY A 27 -21.88 -33.83 -0.05
CA GLY A 27 -22.98 -34.25 0.82
C GLY A 27 -23.78 -33.05 1.33
N VAL A 28 -23.09 -32.05 1.88
CA VAL A 28 -23.68 -30.84 2.47
C VAL A 28 -24.64 -30.12 1.51
N VAL A 29 -24.34 -30.09 0.21
CA VAL A 29 -25.20 -29.47 -0.83
C VAL A 29 -26.65 -29.99 -0.83
N SER A 30 -26.89 -31.23 -0.41
CA SER A 30 -28.22 -31.86 -0.43
C SER A 30 -28.75 -32.26 0.93
N GLU A 31 -27.94 -32.12 1.98
CA GLU A 31 -28.32 -32.49 3.34
C GLU A 31 -29.25 -31.44 3.95
N GLU A 32 -30.22 -31.90 4.74
CA GLU A 32 -31.15 -31.08 5.50
C GLU A 32 -30.93 -31.22 7.03
N THR A 33 -29.72 -31.61 7.43
CA THR A 33 -29.38 -31.95 8.83
C THR A 33 -29.19 -30.73 9.72
N VAL A 34 -28.85 -29.56 9.15
CA VAL A 34 -28.87 -28.27 9.84
C VAL A 34 -30.28 -27.65 9.83
N THR A 35 -30.56 -26.77 10.80
CA THR A 35 -31.86 -26.09 10.87
C THR A 35 -32.14 -25.27 9.61
N GLU A 36 -33.42 -25.12 9.26
CA GLU A 36 -33.87 -24.49 8.00
C GLU A 36 -33.28 -23.08 7.80
N ARG A 37 -33.07 -22.34 8.90
CA ARG A 37 -32.49 -21.01 8.91
C ARG A 37 -31.09 -20.94 8.28
N TYR A 38 -30.22 -21.91 8.55
CA TYR A 38 -28.81 -21.89 8.09
C TYR A 38 -28.58 -22.76 6.85
N ARG A 39 -29.58 -23.54 6.44
CA ARG A 39 -29.46 -24.52 5.35
C ARG A 39 -28.95 -23.91 4.04
N ASN A 40 -29.57 -22.80 3.61
CA ASN A 40 -29.18 -22.15 2.35
C ASN A 40 -27.73 -21.65 2.40
N TYR A 41 -27.30 -21.07 3.53
CA TYR A 41 -25.90 -20.64 3.69
C TYR A 41 -24.93 -21.80 3.44
N PHE A 42 -25.11 -22.93 4.13
CA PHE A 42 -24.17 -24.04 3.99
C PHE A 42 -24.24 -24.72 2.62
N GLN A 43 -25.43 -24.80 2.01
CA GLN A 43 -25.59 -25.35 0.66
C GLN A 43 -24.94 -24.46 -0.39
N ASP A 44 -25.21 -23.15 -0.35
CA ASP A 44 -24.68 -22.17 -1.32
C ASP A 44 -23.15 -22.03 -1.20
N VAL A 45 -22.62 -21.97 0.02
CA VAL A 45 -21.17 -21.90 0.24
C VAL A 45 -20.48 -23.21 -0.17
N SER A 46 -21.10 -24.37 0.08
CA SER A 46 -20.58 -25.65 -0.42
C SER A 46 -20.54 -25.70 -1.95
N LEU A 47 -21.57 -25.18 -2.62
CA LEU A 47 -21.59 -25.08 -4.08
C LEU A 47 -20.46 -24.18 -4.60
N PHE A 48 -20.22 -23.04 -3.94
CA PHE A 48 -19.11 -22.16 -4.28
C PHE A 48 -17.75 -22.86 -4.12
N LEU A 49 -17.50 -23.51 -2.98
CA LEU A 49 -16.26 -24.26 -2.72
C LEU A 49 -16.05 -25.43 -3.71
N LEU A 50 -17.12 -26.08 -4.14
CA LEU A 50 -17.07 -27.12 -5.16
C LEU A 50 -16.79 -26.54 -6.55
N GLU A 51 -17.25 -25.33 -6.86
CA GLU A 51 -16.86 -24.66 -8.11
C GLU A 51 -15.37 -24.26 -8.10
N LEU A 52 -14.82 -23.86 -6.95
CA LEU A 52 -13.37 -23.68 -6.79
C LEU A 52 -12.61 -24.99 -7.08
N GLU A 53 -13.08 -26.12 -6.52
CA GLU A 53 -12.49 -27.44 -6.80
C GLU A 53 -12.56 -27.80 -8.30
N ASN A 54 -13.69 -27.52 -8.93
CA ASN A 54 -13.92 -27.76 -10.35
C ASN A 54 -12.94 -26.93 -11.22
N VAL A 55 -12.75 -25.65 -10.88
CA VAL A 55 -11.78 -24.79 -11.55
C VAL A 55 -10.35 -25.30 -11.31
N ARG A 56 -9.98 -25.67 -10.08
CA ARG A 56 -8.65 -26.23 -9.75
C ARG A 56 -8.35 -27.46 -10.59
N ARG A 57 -9.31 -28.38 -10.73
CA ARG A 57 -9.18 -29.60 -11.55
C ARG A 57 -8.95 -29.28 -13.03
N LYS A 58 -9.60 -28.24 -13.57
CA LYS A 58 -9.38 -27.77 -14.95
C LYS A 58 -7.98 -27.17 -15.14
N ILE A 59 -7.44 -26.51 -14.11
CA ILE A 59 -6.08 -25.97 -14.11
C ILE A 59 -5.06 -27.11 -14.05
N GLU A 60 -5.22 -28.04 -13.11
CA GLU A 60 -4.34 -29.20 -12.93
C GLU A 60 -4.33 -30.13 -14.18
N SER A 61 -5.47 -30.29 -14.86
CA SER A 61 -5.56 -31.09 -16.09
C SER A 61 -5.03 -30.39 -17.34
N GLY A 62 -4.73 -29.08 -17.27
CA GLY A 62 -4.36 -28.25 -18.41
C GLY A 62 -5.53 -27.91 -19.35
N GLU A 63 -6.78 -28.21 -18.96
CA GLU A 63 -7.97 -27.81 -19.71
C GLU A 63 -8.16 -26.29 -19.72
N TRP A 64 -7.86 -25.62 -18.60
CA TRP A 64 -7.91 -24.16 -18.46
C TRP A 64 -7.14 -23.45 -19.58
N GLU A 65 -5.96 -23.97 -19.94
CA GLU A 65 -5.09 -23.40 -20.98
C GLU A 65 -5.68 -23.48 -22.40
N ARG A 66 -6.75 -24.25 -22.59
CA ARG A 66 -7.46 -24.40 -23.87
C ARG A 66 -8.67 -23.48 -23.97
N TYR A 67 -9.06 -22.81 -22.89
CA TYR A 67 -10.21 -21.92 -22.89
C TYR A 67 -9.93 -20.65 -23.70
N ASN A 68 -10.92 -20.22 -24.47
CA ASN A 68 -10.89 -18.91 -25.09
C ASN A 68 -11.12 -17.81 -24.04
N ILE A 69 -10.83 -16.57 -24.42
CA ILE A 69 -10.94 -15.43 -23.51
C ILE A 69 -12.36 -15.25 -22.97
N GLN A 70 -13.41 -15.50 -23.78
CA GLN A 70 -14.80 -15.36 -23.34
C GLN A 70 -15.13 -16.35 -22.21
N LYS A 71 -14.67 -17.61 -22.30
CA LYS A 71 -14.87 -18.60 -21.23
C LYS A 71 -14.10 -18.24 -19.96
N MET A 72 -12.87 -17.73 -20.09
CA MET A 72 -12.08 -17.28 -18.94
C MET A 72 -12.75 -16.08 -18.25
N HIS A 73 -13.22 -15.10 -19.01
CA HIS A 73 -13.98 -13.95 -18.52
C HIS A 73 -15.26 -14.39 -17.80
N SER A 74 -16.09 -15.24 -18.43
CA SER A 74 -17.33 -15.70 -17.79
C SER A 74 -17.08 -16.44 -16.47
N LEU A 75 -16.01 -17.24 -16.36
CA LEU A 75 -15.66 -17.88 -15.09
C LEU A 75 -15.16 -16.87 -14.06
N ASN A 76 -14.38 -15.87 -14.48
CA ASN A 76 -14.01 -14.76 -13.59
C ASN A 76 -15.24 -14.05 -13.04
N GLU A 77 -16.22 -13.68 -13.88
CA GLU A 77 -17.47 -13.07 -13.44
C GLU A 77 -18.25 -13.98 -12.46
N ILE A 78 -18.34 -15.28 -12.74
CA ILE A 78 -19.07 -16.24 -11.90
C ILE A 78 -18.47 -16.27 -10.49
N LEU A 79 -17.14 -16.35 -10.37
CA LEU A 79 -16.44 -16.45 -9.08
C LEU A 79 -16.61 -15.21 -8.19
N TYR A 80 -16.89 -14.04 -8.77
CA TYR A 80 -17.09 -12.79 -8.05
C TYR A 80 -18.54 -12.28 -8.05
N SER A 81 -19.45 -13.00 -8.71
CA SER A 81 -20.78 -12.50 -9.08
C SER A 81 -21.64 -12.03 -7.92
N ASP A 82 -21.52 -12.66 -6.75
CA ASP A 82 -22.35 -12.37 -5.58
C ASP A 82 -21.91 -11.10 -4.84
N ILE A 83 -20.64 -10.68 -4.95
CA ILE A 83 -20.14 -9.47 -4.29
C ILE A 83 -20.06 -8.25 -5.21
N VAL A 84 -20.34 -8.41 -6.51
CA VAL A 84 -20.26 -7.31 -7.48
C VAL A 84 -21.57 -6.54 -7.58
N GLY A 85 -21.48 -5.21 -7.47
CA GLY A 85 -22.61 -4.28 -7.60
C GLY A 85 -23.68 -4.50 -6.54
N ASP A 86 -24.94 -4.26 -6.89
CA ASP A 86 -26.09 -4.35 -5.97
C ASP A 86 -26.32 -5.76 -5.40
N ARG A 87 -25.69 -6.80 -5.99
CA ARG A 87 -25.77 -8.17 -5.47
C ARG A 87 -25.10 -8.31 -4.11
N TYR A 88 -24.13 -7.45 -3.79
CA TYR A 88 -23.46 -7.45 -2.51
C TYR A 88 -24.42 -7.23 -1.34
N GLU A 89 -25.50 -6.46 -1.52
CA GLU A 89 -26.52 -6.25 -0.49
C GLU A 89 -27.22 -7.54 -0.03
N ARG A 90 -27.13 -8.62 -0.82
CA ARG A 90 -27.69 -9.94 -0.53
C ARG A 90 -26.63 -11.04 -0.46
N SER A 91 -25.35 -10.67 -0.44
CA SER A 91 -24.26 -11.62 -0.28
C SER A 91 -24.08 -11.96 1.19
N TYR A 92 -23.72 -13.21 1.48
CA TYR A 92 -23.24 -13.60 2.82
C TYR A 92 -21.97 -12.86 3.23
N GLY A 93 -21.25 -12.26 2.27
CA GLY A 93 -20.12 -11.36 2.53
C GLY A 93 -20.55 -9.99 3.03
N ASN A 94 -21.84 -9.65 3.05
CA ASN A 94 -22.29 -8.39 3.64
C ASN A 94 -22.69 -8.64 5.12
N PRO A 95 -21.98 -8.03 6.10
CA PRO A 95 -22.28 -8.25 7.51
C PRO A 95 -23.71 -7.88 7.91
N ALA A 96 -24.31 -6.86 7.28
CA ALA A 96 -25.70 -6.48 7.56
C ALA A 96 -26.68 -7.55 7.10
N PHE A 97 -26.51 -8.08 5.89
CA PHE A 97 -27.35 -9.16 5.36
C PHE A 97 -27.19 -10.45 6.17
N ALA A 98 -25.95 -10.79 6.54
CA ALA A 98 -25.68 -11.95 7.38
C ALA A 98 -26.30 -11.79 8.78
N ALA A 99 -26.22 -10.60 9.38
CA ALA A 99 -26.85 -10.31 10.68
C ALA A 99 -28.38 -10.32 10.61
N GLU A 100 -28.98 -9.82 9.53
CA GLU A 100 -30.43 -9.91 9.31
C GLU A 100 -30.88 -11.38 9.25
N SER A 101 -30.11 -12.23 8.57
CA SER A 101 -30.42 -13.65 8.39
C SER A 101 -30.19 -14.48 9.66
N PHE A 102 -29.09 -14.22 10.36
CA PHE A 102 -28.54 -15.11 11.39
C PHE A 102 -28.46 -14.49 12.80
N GLY A 103 -28.85 -13.24 12.95
CA GLY A 103 -28.65 -12.45 14.17
C GLY A 103 -27.23 -11.87 14.22
N THR A 104 -27.04 -10.78 14.96
CA THR A 104 -25.80 -9.98 14.89
C THR A 104 -24.52 -10.77 15.20
N ASP A 105 -24.48 -11.51 16.31
CA ASP A 105 -23.26 -12.21 16.73
C ASP A 105 -22.91 -13.37 15.79
N MET A 106 -23.90 -14.19 15.42
CA MET A 106 -23.68 -15.32 14.52
C MET A 106 -23.45 -14.86 13.07
N GLY A 107 -24.20 -13.86 12.61
CA GLY A 107 -24.09 -13.29 11.28
C GLY A 107 -22.70 -12.70 11.02
N ARG A 108 -22.09 -12.03 12.01
CA ARG A 108 -20.69 -11.58 11.94
C ARG A 108 -19.70 -12.73 11.70
N LEU A 109 -19.86 -13.83 12.43
CA LEU A 109 -18.96 -15.00 12.33
C LEU A 109 -19.13 -15.72 10.99
N LEU A 110 -20.38 -15.90 10.52
CA LEU A 110 -20.66 -16.53 9.23
C LEU A 110 -20.29 -15.64 8.04
N SER A 111 -20.37 -14.31 8.20
CA SER A 111 -19.88 -13.36 7.20
C SER A 111 -18.35 -13.43 7.08
N LEU A 112 -17.62 -13.42 8.21
CA LEU A 112 -16.17 -13.66 8.22
C LEU A 112 -15.81 -15.01 7.60
N LEU A 113 -16.51 -16.09 7.98
CA LEU A 113 -16.25 -17.42 7.44
C LEU A 113 -16.43 -17.44 5.92
N TYR A 114 -17.46 -16.79 5.41
CA TYR A 114 -17.68 -16.68 3.98
C TYR A 114 -16.57 -15.89 3.28
N ALA A 115 -16.17 -14.74 3.83
CA ALA A 115 -15.04 -13.97 3.30
C ALA A 115 -13.73 -14.78 3.30
N GLU A 116 -13.50 -15.60 4.32
CA GLU A 116 -12.36 -16.50 4.39
C GLU A 116 -12.42 -17.60 3.32
N MET A 117 -13.61 -18.17 3.06
CA MET A 117 -13.80 -19.14 1.97
C MET A 117 -13.48 -18.55 0.59
N ARG A 118 -13.76 -17.25 0.40
CA ARG A 118 -13.43 -16.54 -0.85
C ARG A 118 -11.93 -16.36 -1.07
N SER A 119 -11.11 -16.43 -0.02
CA SER A 119 -9.64 -16.50 -0.17
C SER A 119 -9.19 -17.75 -0.95
N GLY A 120 -10.06 -18.75 -1.09
CA GLY A 120 -9.86 -19.93 -1.93
C GLY A 120 -9.80 -19.65 -3.44
N ILE A 121 -10.27 -18.48 -3.91
CA ILE A 121 -10.18 -18.11 -5.33
C ILE A 121 -8.71 -18.08 -5.79
N PRO A 122 -7.81 -17.23 -5.24
CA PRO A 122 -6.41 -17.23 -5.66
C PRO A 122 -5.71 -18.57 -5.43
N TYR A 123 -6.01 -19.27 -4.32
CA TYR A 123 -5.44 -20.58 -4.00
C TYR A 123 -5.78 -21.65 -5.04
N THR A 124 -6.95 -21.53 -5.69
CA THR A 124 -7.37 -22.39 -6.79
C THR A 124 -6.47 -22.21 -8.01
N PHE A 125 -6.16 -20.97 -8.38
CA PHE A 125 -5.33 -20.66 -9.55
C PHE A 125 -3.85 -20.95 -9.32
N GLU A 126 -3.38 -20.81 -8.09
CA GLU A 126 -2.05 -21.22 -7.64
C GLU A 126 -1.92 -22.73 -7.41
N ASN A 127 -3.02 -23.48 -7.55
CA ASN A 127 -3.11 -24.92 -7.28
C ASN A 127 -2.62 -25.31 -5.87
N ARG A 128 -2.96 -24.50 -4.86
CA ARG A 128 -2.65 -24.69 -3.43
C ARG A 128 -3.65 -25.64 -2.78
N LYS A 129 -3.46 -26.95 -3.00
CA LYS A 129 -4.36 -27.97 -2.43
C LYS A 129 -4.30 -27.98 -0.91
N ASP A 130 -3.12 -27.71 -0.34
CA ASP A 130 -2.90 -27.52 1.09
C ASP A 130 -3.84 -26.46 1.68
N TYR A 131 -3.83 -25.24 1.12
CA TYR A 131 -4.67 -24.15 1.63
C TYR A 131 -6.15 -24.41 1.45
N LEU A 132 -6.56 -24.93 0.28
CA LEU A 132 -7.95 -25.27 0.04
C LEU A 132 -8.45 -26.38 0.98
N THR A 133 -7.59 -27.35 1.32
CA THR A 133 -7.95 -28.40 2.30
C THR A 133 -8.26 -27.77 3.66
N ILE A 134 -7.40 -26.86 4.12
CA ILE A 134 -7.57 -26.20 5.42
C ILE A 134 -8.87 -25.38 5.43
N LEU A 135 -9.17 -24.62 4.36
CA LEU A 135 -10.41 -23.86 4.25
C LEU A 135 -11.65 -24.79 4.27
N PHE A 136 -11.60 -25.89 3.52
CA PHE A 136 -12.71 -26.85 3.48
C PHE A 136 -12.94 -27.49 4.84
N GLU A 137 -11.87 -27.86 5.55
CA GLU A 137 -11.96 -28.43 6.89
C GLU A 137 -12.53 -27.44 7.91
N LEU A 138 -12.10 -26.17 7.89
CA LEU A 138 -12.69 -25.12 8.71
C LEU A 138 -14.20 -25.00 8.48
N PHE A 139 -14.63 -24.94 7.21
CA PHE A 139 -16.04 -24.85 6.86
C PHE A 139 -16.83 -26.08 7.32
N ILE A 140 -16.26 -27.27 7.14
CA ILE A 140 -16.88 -28.54 7.59
C ILE A 140 -16.95 -28.60 9.12
N GLU A 141 -15.95 -28.13 9.85
CA GLU A 141 -15.95 -28.10 11.31
C GLU A 141 -17.07 -27.19 11.84
N VAL A 142 -17.21 -25.99 11.26
CA VAL A 142 -18.33 -25.09 11.57
C VAL A 142 -19.66 -25.76 11.23
N TYR A 143 -19.81 -26.33 10.03
CA TYR A 143 -21.03 -27.04 9.64
C TYR A 143 -21.40 -28.15 10.64
N ASN A 144 -20.43 -28.95 11.07
CA ASN A 144 -20.66 -30.05 12.01
C ASN A 144 -21.14 -29.56 13.39
N SER A 145 -20.69 -28.38 13.85
CA SER A 145 -21.20 -27.75 15.07
C SER A 145 -22.70 -27.42 14.95
N PHE A 146 -23.13 -26.88 13.79
CA PHE A 146 -24.55 -26.65 13.50
C PHE A 146 -25.35 -27.95 13.39
N GLU A 147 -24.79 -28.98 12.75
CA GLU A 147 -25.43 -30.29 12.61
C GLU A 147 -25.64 -30.96 13.98
N GLN A 148 -24.66 -30.86 14.89
CA GLN A 148 -24.76 -31.41 16.24
C GLN A 148 -25.82 -30.68 17.06
N ALA A 149 -25.81 -29.33 17.06
CA ALA A 149 -26.82 -28.55 17.76
C ALA A 149 -28.25 -28.83 17.23
N ALA A 150 -28.40 -29.00 15.92
CA ALA A 150 -29.69 -29.29 15.30
C ALA A 150 -30.28 -30.65 15.75
N GLN A 151 -29.45 -31.65 16.07
CA GLN A 151 -29.92 -32.93 16.63
C GLN A 151 -30.61 -32.75 18.00
N GLU A 152 -30.22 -31.72 18.75
CA GLU A 152 -30.81 -31.35 20.04
C GLU A 152 -31.93 -30.30 19.90
N GLN A 153 -32.33 -29.96 18.65
CA GLN A 153 -33.28 -28.89 18.32
C GLN A 153 -32.82 -27.50 18.81
N ASP A 154 -31.51 -27.26 18.83
CA ASP A 154 -30.88 -26.01 19.27
C ASP A 154 -29.97 -25.40 18.18
N GLU A 155 -29.39 -24.24 18.45
CA GLU A 155 -28.38 -23.57 17.63
C GLU A 155 -27.03 -23.52 18.38
N PRO A 156 -25.89 -23.64 17.68
CA PRO A 156 -24.59 -23.53 18.33
C PRO A 156 -24.43 -22.12 18.89
N GLN A 157 -23.76 -22.02 20.04
CA GLN A 157 -23.51 -20.72 20.65
C GLN A 157 -22.49 -19.95 19.79
N PRO A 158 -22.66 -18.63 19.56
CA PRO A 158 -21.69 -17.84 18.77
C PRO A 158 -20.25 -17.98 19.27
N ARG A 159 -20.08 -18.15 20.58
CA ARG A 159 -18.77 -18.41 21.19
C ARG A 159 -18.10 -19.68 20.67
N GLU A 160 -18.85 -20.75 20.44
CA GLU A 160 -18.32 -22.02 19.93
C GLU A 160 -17.74 -21.84 18.53
N ILE A 161 -18.48 -21.18 17.64
CA ILE A 161 -18.04 -20.87 16.28
C ILE A 161 -16.81 -19.94 16.28
N ARG A 162 -16.81 -18.95 17.18
CA ARG A 162 -15.66 -18.07 17.37
C ARG A 162 -14.42 -18.83 17.85
N ASP A 163 -14.58 -19.80 18.75
CA ASP A 163 -13.47 -20.60 19.27
C ASP A 163 -12.89 -21.50 18.15
N ILE A 164 -13.73 -22.08 17.26
CA ILE A 164 -13.28 -22.80 16.04
C ILE A 164 -12.42 -21.88 15.15
N ILE A 165 -12.92 -20.67 14.85
CA ILE A 165 -12.19 -19.69 14.02
C ILE A 165 -10.87 -19.26 14.70
N TYR A 166 -10.86 -19.07 16.01
CA TYR A 166 -9.65 -18.74 16.77
C TYR A 166 -8.59 -19.84 16.63
N TRP A 167 -8.96 -21.11 16.80
CA TRP A 167 -8.01 -22.22 16.66
C TRP A 167 -7.53 -22.39 15.24
N TYR A 168 -8.40 -22.24 14.23
CA TYR A 168 -7.98 -22.13 12.84
C TYR A 168 -6.91 -21.05 12.64
N ALA A 169 -7.18 -19.83 13.13
CA ALA A 169 -6.27 -18.71 12.97
C ALA A 169 -4.95 -18.92 13.71
N SER A 170 -4.99 -19.51 14.92
CA SER A 170 -3.83 -19.74 15.78
C SER A 170 -2.96 -20.91 15.30
N ASP A 171 -3.59 -22.04 14.97
CA ASP A 171 -2.90 -23.28 14.61
C ASP A 171 -2.30 -23.16 13.22
N TYR A 172 -3.05 -22.65 12.24
CA TYR A 172 -2.53 -22.47 10.88
C TYR A 172 -1.75 -21.16 10.68
N CYS A 173 -1.52 -20.40 11.74
CA CYS A 173 -0.63 -19.24 11.71
C CYS A 173 0.78 -19.63 11.23
N ASP A 174 1.32 -20.76 11.70
CA ASP A 174 2.64 -21.25 11.32
C ASP A 174 2.72 -21.82 9.89
N VAL A 175 1.58 -21.96 9.22
CA VAL A 175 1.49 -22.28 7.79
C VAL A 175 1.37 -20.99 6.97
N PHE A 176 0.29 -20.23 7.18
CA PHE A 176 -0.01 -19.06 6.35
C PHE A 176 0.96 -17.91 6.57
N LEU A 177 1.34 -17.59 7.82
CA LEU A 177 2.28 -16.51 8.10
C LEU A 177 3.71 -16.89 7.68
N ALA A 178 4.10 -18.15 7.85
CA ALA A 178 5.41 -18.64 7.44
C ALA A 178 5.59 -18.57 5.92
N ASP A 179 4.65 -19.14 5.17
CA ASP A 179 4.63 -19.05 3.70
C ASP A 179 4.59 -17.59 3.26
N ARG A 180 3.83 -16.73 3.95
CA ARG A 180 3.77 -15.31 3.62
C ARG A 180 5.11 -14.59 3.77
N ILE A 181 5.94 -14.96 4.73
CA ILE A 181 7.30 -14.42 4.85
C ILE A 181 8.17 -14.93 3.71
N LEU A 182 8.09 -16.23 3.39
CA LEU A 182 8.86 -16.86 2.31
C LEU A 182 8.51 -16.28 0.94
N GLU A 183 7.23 -16.08 0.64
CA GLU A 183 6.75 -15.42 -0.57
C GLU A 183 7.37 -14.04 -0.79
N GLN A 184 7.87 -13.37 0.26
CA GLN A 184 8.47 -12.03 0.17
C GLN A 184 9.99 -12.04 -0.04
N ILE A 185 10.66 -13.15 0.27
CA ILE A 185 12.13 -13.23 0.28
C ILE A 185 12.71 -14.35 -0.58
N ASP A 186 11.90 -15.35 -0.95
CA ASP A 186 12.35 -16.53 -1.69
C ASP A 186 11.94 -16.47 -3.18
N PRO A 187 12.89 -16.27 -4.11
CA PRO A 187 12.61 -16.23 -5.54
C PRO A 187 12.19 -17.58 -6.12
N GLU A 188 12.34 -18.69 -5.39
CA GLU A 188 11.81 -19.98 -5.81
C GLU A 188 10.27 -20.05 -5.67
N GLN A 189 9.62 -19.08 -5.00
CA GLN A 189 8.16 -18.92 -5.00
C GLN A 189 7.71 -18.16 -6.27
N SER A 190 7.87 -18.79 -7.44
CA SER A 190 7.90 -18.07 -8.73
C SER A 190 6.58 -17.96 -9.50
N PHE A 191 5.42 -18.28 -8.91
CA PHE A 191 4.12 -18.36 -9.62
C PHE A 191 3.85 -17.19 -10.59
N ALA A 192 3.92 -15.95 -10.11
CA ALA A 192 3.67 -14.78 -10.95
C ALA A 192 4.82 -14.49 -11.92
N ALA A 193 6.07 -14.68 -11.50
CA ALA A 193 7.25 -14.51 -12.36
C ALA A 193 7.19 -15.47 -13.57
N ASP A 194 6.88 -16.75 -13.34
CA ASP A 194 6.70 -17.76 -14.39
C ASP A 194 5.65 -17.35 -15.43
N ILE A 195 4.51 -16.80 -14.99
CA ILE A 195 3.46 -16.31 -15.89
C ILE A 195 4.00 -15.15 -16.73
N ILE A 196 4.60 -14.14 -16.09
CA ILE A 196 5.09 -12.93 -16.75
C ILE A 196 6.20 -13.26 -17.73
N GLU A 197 7.05 -14.24 -17.47
CA GLU A 197 8.18 -14.57 -18.34
C GLU A 197 7.81 -15.44 -19.54
N HIS A 198 6.81 -16.30 -19.39
CA HIS A 198 6.50 -17.33 -20.40
C HIS A 198 5.18 -17.12 -21.15
N ALA A 199 4.29 -16.24 -20.66
CA ALA A 199 3.02 -15.98 -21.34
C ALA A 199 3.21 -15.18 -22.64
N ASP A 200 2.22 -15.29 -23.53
CA ASP A 200 2.08 -14.37 -24.67
C ASP A 200 1.34 -13.11 -24.18
N LEU A 201 2.05 -11.98 -24.07
CA LEU A 201 1.48 -10.70 -23.59
C LEU A 201 0.78 -9.91 -24.70
N GLU A 202 0.77 -10.42 -25.94
CA GLU A 202 -0.01 -9.83 -27.03
C GLU A 202 -1.51 -10.18 -26.92
N ASN A 203 -1.89 -11.00 -25.92
CA ASN A 203 -3.26 -11.48 -25.72
C ASN A 203 -3.65 -11.47 -24.23
N ASP A 204 -4.78 -10.87 -23.88
CA ASP A 204 -5.25 -10.71 -22.50
C ASP A 204 -5.56 -12.02 -21.74
N ARG A 205 -5.54 -13.19 -22.39
CA ARG A 205 -5.76 -14.50 -21.74
C ARG A 205 -4.82 -14.75 -20.55
N TYR A 206 -3.61 -14.19 -20.56
CA TYR A 206 -2.67 -14.39 -19.46
C TYR A 206 -3.15 -13.75 -18.15
N LEU A 207 -3.92 -12.65 -18.20
CA LEU A 207 -4.41 -11.95 -17.01
C LEU A 207 -5.27 -12.87 -16.13
N TYR A 208 -6.10 -13.70 -16.76
CA TYR A 208 -6.95 -14.67 -16.06
C TYR A 208 -6.18 -15.84 -15.43
N ARG A 209 -4.90 -16.03 -15.74
CA ARG A 209 -4.07 -17.07 -15.10
C ARG A 209 -3.68 -16.68 -13.68
N PHE A 210 -3.67 -15.39 -13.36
CA PHE A 210 -3.36 -14.92 -12.00
C PHE A 210 -4.46 -15.24 -11.00
N GLY A 211 -5.69 -15.56 -11.42
CA GLY A 211 -6.79 -15.80 -10.47
C GLY A 211 -7.26 -14.57 -9.70
N GLU A 212 -7.01 -13.39 -10.26
CA GLU A 212 -7.51 -12.10 -9.76
C GLU A 212 -8.83 -11.75 -10.45
N TYR A 213 -9.60 -10.83 -9.86
CA TYR A 213 -10.73 -10.21 -10.55
C TYR A 213 -10.20 -9.27 -11.64
N ILE A 214 -10.75 -9.36 -12.84
CA ILE A 214 -10.28 -8.59 -13.99
C ILE A 214 -11.38 -7.62 -14.42
N THR A 215 -11.04 -6.34 -14.51
CA THR A 215 -11.92 -5.26 -14.94
C THR A 215 -11.40 -4.60 -16.22
N GLU A 216 -12.13 -3.59 -16.68
CA GLU A 216 -11.68 -2.74 -17.79
C GLU A 216 -10.37 -1.99 -17.48
N ASN A 217 -10.01 -1.80 -16.19
CA ASN A 217 -8.75 -1.14 -15.83
C ASN A 217 -7.54 -2.00 -16.23
N GLU A 218 -7.53 -3.28 -15.83
CA GLU A 218 -6.44 -4.20 -16.16
C GLU A 218 -6.36 -4.45 -17.67
N LEU A 219 -7.52 -4.67 -18.32
CA LEU A 219 -7.62 -4.91 -19.76
C LEU A 219 -7.20 -3.68 -20.58
N GLY A 220 -7.72 -2.51 -20.22
CA GLY A 220 -7.43 -1.25 -20.91
C GLY A 220 -5.96 -0.83 -20.76
N THR A 221 -5.37 -1.06 -19.59
CA THR A 221 -3.94 -0.83 -19.35
C THR A 221 -3.08 -1.76 -20.20
N ALA A 222 -3.35 -3.08 -20.17
CA ALA A 222 -2.65 -4.05 -20.99
C ALA A 222 -2.76 -3.71 -22.48
N TYR A 223 -3.95 -3.32 -22.94
CA TYR A 223 -4.19 -2.89 -24.31
C TYR A 223 -3.39 -1.63 -24.67
N HIS A 224 -3.48 -0.57 -23.87
CA HIS A 224 -2.76 0.67 -24.14
C HIS A 224 -1.25 0.44 -24.19
N LEU A 225 -0.69 -0.32 -23.24
CA LEU A 225 0.72 -0.69 -23.25
C LEU A 225 1.13 -1.45 -24.51
N ARG A 226 0.28 -2.30 -25.12
CA ARG A 226 0.57 -2.94 -26.41
C ARG A 226 0.64 -1.95 -27.57
N THR A 227 -0.16 -0.88 -27.52
CA THR A 227 -0.16 0.15 -28.57
C THR A 227 1.07 1.06 -28.53
N LEU A 228 1.75 1.15 -27.40
CA LEU A 228 2.95 1.97 -27.25
C LEU A 228 4.16 1.39 -28.02
N PRO A 229 5.02 2.25 -28.58
CA PRO A 229 6.30 1.84 -29.12
C PRO A 229 7.13 1.06 -28.09
N GLU A 230 7.85 0.03 -28.53
CA GLU A 230 8.68 -0.79 -27.64
C GLU A 230 9.74 0.04 -26.90
N GLU A 231 10.28 1.08 -27.54
CA GLU A 231 11.21 2.03 -26.93
C GLU A 231 10.58 2.78 -25.75
N THR A 232 9.31 3.16 -25.84
CA THR A 232 8.59 3.83 -24.74
C THR A 232 8.39 2.89 -23.55
N VAL A 233 7.94 1.66 -23.79
CA VAL A 233 7.75 0.65 -22.74
C VAL A 233 9.09 0.31 -22.07
N ARG A 234 10.17 0.23 -22.86
CA ARG A 234 11.52 0.04 -22.32
C ARG A 234 11.96 1.22 -21.47
N LYS A 235 11.70 2.45 -21.90
CA LYS A 235 12.01 3.67 -21.12
C LYS A 235 11.29 3.67 -19.77
N MET A 236 10.02 3.24 -19.72
CA MET A 236 9.26 3.11 -18.47
C MET A 236 9.95 2.12 -17.50
N ALA A 237 10.33 0.93 -17.99
CA ALA A 237 11.02 -0.07 -17.19
C ALA A 237 12.44 0.37 -16.77
N ASP A 238 13.18 1.02 -17.67
CA ASP A 238 14.53 1.50 -17.42
C ASP A 238 14.52 2.58 -16.34
N VAL A 239 13.62 3.57 -16.40
CA VAL A 239 13.50 4.60 -15.36
C VAL A 239 13.13 3.99 -14.01
N TYR A 240 12.15 3.09 -14.00
CA TYR A 240 11.73 2.37 -12.79
C TYR A 240 12.86 1.55 -12.15
N THR A 241 13.65 0.82 -12.95
CA THR A 241 14.73 -0.04 -12.43
C THR A 241 16.03 0.73 -12.16
N GLU A 242 16.36 1.76 -12.93
CA GLU A 242 17.53 2.60 -12.69
C GLU A 242 17.35 3.50 -11.47
N GLY A 243 16.14 4.00 -11.21
CA GLY A 243 15.82 4.65 -9.94
C GLY A 243 16.29 3.77 -8.77
N TYR A 244 15.87 2.50 -8.78
CA TYR A 244 16.25 1.52 -7.76
C TYR A 244 17.76 1.42 -7.56
N ARG A 245 18.51 1.28 -8.65
CA ARG A 245 19.98 1.20 -8.60
C ARG A 245 20.61 2.49 -8.10
N ILE A 246 20.09 3.66 -8.51
CA ILE A 246 20.60 4.98 -8.08
C ILE A 246 20.32 5.19 -6.58
N GLY A 247 19.17 4.76 -6.08
CA GLY A 247 18.85 4.84 -4.65
C GLY A 247 19.90 4.12 -3.77
N PHE A 248 20.42 2.97 -4.22
CA PHE A 248 21.54 2.30 -3.55
C PHE A 248 22.82 3.13 -3.58
N ILE A 249 23.14 3.78 -4.70
CA ILE A 249 24.34 4.60 -4.86
C ILE A 249 24.29 5.84 -3.96
N ASN A 250 23.20 6.58 -4.00
CA ASN A 250 23.05 7.86 -3.27
C ASN A 250 23.07 7.64 -1.75
N THR A 251 22.51 6.51 -1.29
CA THR A 251 22.51 6.14 0.12
C THR A 251 23.78 5.39 0.56
N GLY A 252 24.77 5.21 -0.33
CA GLY A 252 26.03 4.53 -0.02
C GLY A 252 25.85 3.03 0.31
N LYS A 253 24.75 2.43 -0.12
CA LYS A 253 24.41 1.03 0.16
C LYS A 253 25.00 0.12 -0.89
N ASP A 254 25.66 -0.94 -0.44
CA ASP A 254 26.28 -1.93 -1.31
C ASP A 254 25.26 -2.96 -1.80
N LEU A 255 24.75 -2.73 -3.02
CA LEU A 255 23.79 -3.64 -3.67
C LEU A 255 24.34 -5.05 -3.87
N SER A 256 25.67 -5.23 -3.98
CA SER A 256 26.27 -6.55 -4.24
C SER A 256 26.10 -7.55 -3.08
N LYS A 257 25.71 -7.07 -1.90
CA LYS A 257 25.33 -7.89 -0.74
C LYS A 257 23.93 -8.50 -0.87
N LYS A 258 23.14 -8.05 -1.83
CA LYS A 258 21.75 -8.43 -2.02
C LYS A 258 21.59 -9.27 -3.28
N SER A 259 20.58 -10.12 -3.29
CA SER A 259 20.32 -11.05 -4.40
C SER A 259 18.85 -11.13 -4.79
N VAL A 260 17.94 -10.49 -4.03
CA VAL A 260 16.49 -10.57 -4.22
C VAL A 260 15.87 -9.18 -4.23
N VAL A 261 15.02 -8.90 -5.21
CA VAL A 261 14.18 -7.69 -5.28
C VAL A 261 12.72 -8.09 -5.26
N ASN A 262 11.88 -7.37 -4.52
CA ASN A 262 10.45 -7.61 -4.53
C ASN A 262 9.75 -6.66 -5.49
N ILE A 263 9.04 -7.18 -6.50
CA ILE A 263 8.24 -6.36 -7.42
C ILE A 263 6.77 -6.39 -6.98
N ARG A 264 6.16 -5.21 -6.84
CA ARG A 264 4.74 -5.02 -6.49
C ARG A 264 4.07 -4.17 -7.56
N TYR A 265 2.94 -4.61 -8.09
CA TYR A 265 2.27 -3.92 -9.19
C TYR A 265 0.81 -4.37 -9.36
N THR A 266 -0.03 -3.55 -9.98
CA THR A 266 -1.40 -3.94 -10.38
C THR A 266 -1.38 -4.65 -11.74
N LEU A 267 -2.20 -5.68 -11.93
CA LEU A 267 -2.28 -6.40 -13.21
C LEU A 267 -2.56 -5.45 -14.39
N GLY A 268 -2.06 -5.83 -15.56
CA GLY A 268 -2.10 -5.03 -16.80
C GLY A 268 -0.75 -4.42 -17.18
N PHE A 269 0.20 -4.28 -16.23
CA PHE A 269 1.55 -3.75 -16.48
C PHE A 269 2.61 -4.80 -16.83
N GLU A 270 2.23 -6.05 -17.08
CA GLU A 270 3.16 -7.18 -17.23
C GLU A 270 4.19 -6.97 -18.35
N ARG A 271 3.83 -6.20 -19.40
CA ARG A 271 4.75 -5.84 -20.49
C ARG A 271 5.95 -5.03 -19.98
N VAL A 272 5.72 -4.10 -19.06
CA VAL A 272 6.77 -3.29 -18.41
C VAL A 272 7.52 -4.14 -17.38
N ILE A 273 6.79 -4.92 -16.57
CA ILE A 273 7.38 -5.77 -15.53
C ILE A 273 8.30 -6.84 -16.11
N ARG A 274 7.99 -7.42 -17.27
CA ARG A 274 8.87 -8.36 -17.98
C ARG A 274 10.24 -7.75 -18.28
N ILE A 275 10.27 -6.49 -18.75
CA ILE A 275 11.54 -5.78 -19.01
C ILE A 275 12.24 -5.44 -17.68
N ALA A 276 11.47 -5.05 -16.66
CA ALA A 276 12.02 -4.77 -15.33
C ALA A 276 12.70 -6.00 -14.71
N ILE A 277 12.11 -7.20 -14.85
CA ILE A 277 12.72 -8.47 -14.43
C ILE A 277 14.10 -8.66 -15.07
N ASP A 278 14.20 -8.44 -16.39
CA ASP A 278 15.48 -8.56 -17.10
C ASP A 278 16.50 -7.50 -16.64
N ASN A 279 16.05 -6.28 -16.36
CA ASN A 279 16.91 -5.23 -15.83
C ASN A 279 17.44 -5.57 -14.44
N PHE A 280 16.60 -6.03 -13.52
CA PHE A 280 17.03 -6.47 -12.19
C PHE A 280 17.99 -7.66 -12.24
N ARG A 281 17.79 -8.60 -13.17
CA ARG A 281 18.74 -9.70 -13.39
C ARG A 281 20.12 -9.22 -13.82
N LYS A 282 20.19 -8.20 -14.68
CA LYS A 282 21.47 -7.55 -15.06
C LYS A 282 22.16 -6.90 -13.85
N MET A 283 21.39 -6.48 -12.84
CA MET A 283 21.90 -5.96 -11.56
C MET A 283 22.28 -7.06 -10.56
N GLY A 284 22.08 -8.34 -10.90
CA GLY A 284 22.37 -9.48 -10.02
C GLY A 284 21.24 -9.85 -9.06
N LEU A 285 20.03 -9.30 -9.26
CA LEU A 285 18.86 -9.54 -8.41
C LEU A 285 17.88 -10.51 -9.09
N LYS A 286 17.34 -11.43 -8.29
CA LYS A 286 16.22 -12.29 -8.67
C LYS A 286 14.90 -11.63 -8.25
N PRO A 287 13.88 -11.58 -9.13
CA PRO A 287 12.59 -11.02 -8.78
C PRO A 287 11.81 -11.96 -7.86
N VAL A 288 11.14 -11.39 -6.86
CA VAL A 288 10.11 -12.01 -6.04
C VAL A 288 8.81 -11.23 -6.26
N ILE A 289 7.78 -11.92 -6.75
CA ILE A 289 6.49 -11.32 -7.15
C ILE A 289 5.36 -12.08 -6.46
N TYR A 290 4.89 -11.55 -5.34
CA TYR A 290 3.88 -12.21 -4.49
C TYR A 290 2.55 -11.46 -4.48
N ARG A 291 1.46 -12.19 -4.25
CA ARG A 291 0.10 -11.63 -4.29
C ARG A 291 -0.23 -10.78 -3.06
N ALA A 292 -1.12 -9.82 -3.17
CA ALA A 292 -1.80 -9.25 -2.00
C ALA A 292 -2.51 -10.34 -1.17
N ALA A 293 -2.37 -10.28 0.15
CA ALA A 293 -2.98 -11.24 1.05
C ALA A 293 -4.51 -11.12 1.04
N SER A 294 -5.21 -12.27 1.00
CA SER A 294 -6.68 -12.33 0.95
C SER A 294 -7.31 -12.89 2.23
N GLY A 295 -6.65 -13.85 2.90
CA GLY A 295 -7.16 -14.49 4.12
C GLY A 295 -6.99 -13.65 5.38
N VAL A 296 -7.87 -13.85 6.36
CA VAL A 296 -7.93 -13.10 7.62
C VAL A 296 -6.66 -13.20 8.45
N ILE A 297 -5.89 -14.28 8.30
CA ILE A 297 -4.63 -14.48 9.03
C ILE A 297 -3.53 -13.54 8.50
N THR A 298 -3.46 -13.26 7.21
CA THR A 298 -2.32 -12.52 6.62
C THR A 298 -2.70 -11.16 6.06
N LYS A 299 -3.99 -10.87 5.85
CA LYS A 299 -4.45 -9.56 5.38
C LYS A 299 -4.13 -8.46 6.38
N ARG A 300 -3.80 -7.28 5.86
CA ARG A 300 -3.56 -6.06 6.66
C ARG A 300 -4.64 -5.03 6.35
N GLU A 301 -5.75 -5.16 7.07
CA GLU A 301 -6.95 -4.40 6.81
C GLU A 301 -7.38 -4.47 5.33
N HIS A 302 -7.64 -3.33 4.71
CA HIS A 302 -8.04 -3.20 3.30
C HIS A 302 -6.84 -3.01 2.35
N HIS A 303 -5.60 -2.97 2.86
CA HIS A 303 -4.41 -2.68 2.06
C HIS A 303 -4.03 -3.88 1.18
N LYS A 304 -3.80 -3.62 -0.12
CA LYS A 304 -3.31 -4.62 -1.07
C LYS A 304 -1.80 -4.47 -1.29
N ILE A 305 -1.00 -5.24 -0.55
CA ILE A 305 0.47 -5.22 -0.66
C ILE A 305 0.95 -6.45 -1.43
N GLY A 306 1.55 -6.25 -2.60
CA GLY A 306 1.98 -7.32 -3.52
C GLY A 306 1.54 -6.99 -4.94
N TYR A 307 1.28 -8.02 -5.76
CA TYR A 307 0.46 -7.86 -6.96
C TYR A 307 -1.00 -8.18 -6.69
N PHE A 308 -1.91 -7.53 -7.40
CA PHE A 308 -3.36 -7.75 -7.35
C PHE A 308 -4.02 -7.27 -8.65
N GLY A 309 -5.24 -7.73 -8.94
CA GLY A 309 -6.04 -7.24 -10.07
C GLY A 309 -7.08 -6.21 -9.62
N GLY A 310 -8.20 -6.15 -10.32
CA GLY A 310 -9.28 -5.23 -9.99
C GLY A 310 -9.94 -5.56 -8.66
N ILE A 311 -10.48 -4.55 -7.99
CA ILE A 311 -11.21 -4.74 -6.72
C ILE A 311 -12.69 -4.94 -7.05
N ALA A 312 -13.20 -6.14 -6.78
CA ALA A 312 -14.57 -6.51 -7.11
C ALA A 312 -15.62 -5.63 -6.41
N ASN A 313 -15.36 -5.25 -5.15
CA ASN A 313 -16.22 -4.34 -4.39
C ASN A 313 -15.44 -3.71 -3.22
N TRP A 314 -15.28 -2.39 -3.24
CA TRP A 314 -14.60 -1.65 -2.17
C TRP A 314 -15.36 -1.66 -0.84
N GLN A 315 -16.69 -1.72 -0.85
CA GLN A 315 -17.48 -1.86 0.38
C GLN A 315 -17.24 -3.21 1.05
N TYR A 316 -17.09 -4.28 0.27
CA TYR A 316 -16.69 -5.60 0.79
C TYR A 316 -15.32 -5.55 1.47
N GLU A 317 -14.31 -4.96 0.81
CA GLU A 317 -12.97 -4.79 1.41
C GLU A 317 -13.01 -3.96 2.69
N TYR A 318 -13.84 -2.89 2.71
CA TYR A 318 -14.04 -2.05 3.87
C TYR A 318 -14.73 -2.79 5.02
N ASP A 319 -15.84 -3.49 4.76
CA ASP A 319 -16.62 -4.22 5.76
C ASP A 319 -15.80 -5.31 6.45
N HIS A 320 -14.88 -5.94 5.70
CA HIS A 320 -14.01 -7.02 6.18
C HIS A 320 -12.62 -6.57 6.67
N ARG A 321 -12.34 -5.26 6.71
CA ARG A 321 -11.01 -4.74 7.09
C ARG A 321 -10.59 -5.12 8.52
N GLN A 322 -11.54 -5.29 9.44
CA GLN A 322 -11.27 -5.54 10.86
C GLN A 322 -11.85 -6.86 11.38
N ASP A 323 -12.03 -7.85 10.49
CA ASP A 323 -12.50 -9.20 10.83
C ASP A 323 -11.72 -9.86 11.97
N GLN A 324 -10.42 -9.58 12.10
CA GLN A 324 -9.60 -10.07 13.21
C GLN A 324 -10.15 -9.66 14.58
N ALA A 325 -10.94 -8.58 14.67
CA ALA A 325 -11.60 -8.17 15.91
C ALA A 325 -12.47 -9.28 16.53
N LEU A 326 -12.95 -10.24 15.73
CA LEU A 326 -13.77 -11.34 16.23
C LEU A 326 -12.98 -12.37 17.05
N PHE A 327 -11.65 -12.47 16.91
CA PHE A 327 -10.85 -13.48 17.62
C PHE A 327 -9.50 -12.96 18.17
N MET A 328 -9.08 -11.75 17.79
CA MET A 328 -7.79 -11.20 18.19
C MET A 328 -7.75 -10.95 19.69
N ASP A 329 -6.81 -11.63 20.35
CA ASP A 329 -6.44 -11.42 21.74
C ASP A 329 -4.90 -11.36 21.88
N LYS A 330 -4.44 -11.12 23.11
CA LYS A 330 -3.01 -11.07 23.41
C LYS A 330 -2.28 -12.37 23.06
N ARG A 331 -2.89 -13.54 23.27
CA ARG A 331 -2.23 -14.83 23.03
C ARG A 331 -1.99 -15.05 21.53
N TYR A 332 -2.98 -14.70 20.72
CA TYR A 332 -2.88 -14.75 19.27
C TYR A 332 -1.76 -13.85 18.75
N ILE A 333 -1.68 -12.60 19.24
CA ILE A 333 -0.60 -11.67 18.86
C ILE A 333 0.78 -12.21 19.24
N GLU A 334 0.95 -12.76 20.45
CA GLU A 334 2.22 -13.39 20.84
C GLU A 334 2.57 -14.58 19.95
N ARG A 335 1.59 -15.43 19.60
CA ARG A 335 1.79 -16.57 18.69
C ARG A 335 2.26 -16.11 17.32
N ARG A 336 1.66 -15.07 16.73
CA ARG A 336 2.10 -14.49 15.45
C ARG A 336 3.55 -14.02 15.51
N LEU A 337 3.93 -13.32 16.57
CA LEU A 337 5.29 -12.80 16.74
C LEU A 337 6.30 -13.93 16.94
N GLU A 338 5.94 -14.99 17.67
CA GLU A 338 6.78 -16.19 17.83
C GLU A 338 7.01 -16.91 16.49
N VAL A 339 5.95 -17.11 15.70
CA VAL A 339 6.05 -17.70 14.36
C VAL A 339 6.94 -16.85 13.47
N MET A 340 6.72 -15.53 13.45
CA MET A 340 7.52 -14.58 12.68
C MET A 340 9.00 -14.67 13.03
N CYS A 341 9.35 -14.62 14.32
CA CYS A 341 10.73 -14.80 14.78
C CYS A 341 11.32 -16.14 14.36
N THR A 342 10.56 -17.22 14.48
CA THR A 342 11.03 -18.58 14.16
C THR A 342 11.34 -18.71 12.67
N VAL A 343 10.45 -18.23 11.80
CA VAL A 343 10.62 -18.29 10.35
C VAL A 343 11.79 -17.42 9.91
N TYR A 344 11.90 -16.20 10.42
CA TYR A 344 13.04 -15.35 10.10
C TYR A 344 14.37 -15.92 10.58
N GLU A 345 14.43 -16.53 11.77
CA GLU A 345 15.67 -17.18 12.24
C GLU A 345 16.05 -18.38 11.36
N GLN A 346 15.08 -19.18 10.93
CA GLN A 346 15.30 -20.31 10.01
C GLN A 346 15.80 -19.85 8.63
N HIS A 347 15.35 -18.68 8.18
CA HIS A 347 15.62 -18.13 6.84
C HIS A 347 16.48 -16.86 6.86
N LYS A 348 17.27 -16.65 7.92
CA LYS A 348 18.00 -15.38 8.14
C LYS A 348 18.95 -15.00 7.01
N ASP A 349 19.57 -16.00 6.38
CA ASP A 349 20.49 -15.78 5.26
C ASP A 349 19.75 -15.27 4.01
N GLN A 350 18.54 -15.78 3.76
CA GLN A 350 17.68 -15.32 2.67
C GLN A 350 17.11 -13.92 2.98
N ALA A 351 16.63 -13.71 4.21
CA ALA A 351 16.10 -12.42 4.65
C ALA A 351 17.15 -11.30 4.54
N ALA A 352 18.40 -11.59 4.92
CA ALA A 352 19.50 -10.63 4.81
C ALA A 352 19.85 -10.26 3.35
N GLN A 353 19.50 -11.10 2.37
CA GLN A 353 19.75 -10.85 0.94
C GLN A 353 18.66 -10.00 0.26
N PHE A 354 17.58 -9.66 0.98
CA PHE A 354 16.50 -8.85 0.46
C PHE A 354 16.93 -7.39 0.23
N ALA A 355 16.86 -6.95 -1.03
CA ALA A 355 17.26 -5.61 -1.47
C ALA A 355 16.16 -4.56 -1.23
N GLY A 356 14.93 -4.99 -0.94
CA GLY A 356 13.77 -4.12 -0.74
C GLY A 356 12.81 -4.09 -1.95
N PRO A 357 11.67 -3.38 -1.81
CA PRO A 357 10.61 -3.41 -2.80
C PRO A 357 10.85 -2.42 -3.95
N ALA A 358 10.46 -2.81 -5.15
CA ALA A 358 10.25 -1.97 -6.31
C ALA A 358 8.74 -1.98 -6.61
N VAL A 359 8.10 -0.83 -6.55
CA VAL A 359 6.63 -0.69 -6.54
C VAL A 359 6.17 0.10 -7.75
N MET A 360 5.16 -0.41 -8.44
CA MET A 360 4.44 0.28 -9.52
C MET A 360 2.97 0.40 -9.11
N GLU A 361 2.58 1.58 -8.64
CA GLU A 361 1.23 1.84 -8.17
C GLU A 361 0.33 2.39 -9.28
N THR A 362 -0.98 2.30 -9.05
CA THR A 362 -2.01 2.86 -9.92
C THR A 362 -2.72 4.03 -9.26
N PHE A 363 -3.30 4.90 -10.10
CA PHE A 363 -4.18 5.97 -9.64
C PHE A 363 -5.24 6.30 -10.69
N GLY A 364 -6.23 7.12 -10.31
CA GLY A 364 -7.29 7.57 -11.22
C GLY A 364 -8.60 6.81 -11.08
N GLU A 365 -8.64 5.76 -10.26
CA GLU A 365 -9.86 5.08 -9.83
C GLU A 365 -10.85 6.09 -9.22
N LYS A 366 -12.15 5.79 -9.29
CA LYS A 366 -13.15 6.64 -8.65
C LYS A 366 -12.96 6.61 -7.13
N PRO A 367 -12.94 7.77 -6.46
CA PRO A 367 -12.90 7.82 -5.01
C PRO A 367 -14.07 7.02 -4.42
N PHE A 368 -13.74 6.13 -3.47
CA PHE A 368 -14.72 5.34 -2.75
C PHE A 368 -15.02 5.98 -1.41
N ALA A 369 -16.29 6.33 -1.19
CA ALA A 369 -16.80 6.77 0.11
C ALA A 369 -17.47 5.58 0.83
N PRO A 370 -16.85 5.01 1.88
CA PRO A 370 -17.42 3.86 2.57
C PRO A 370 -18.72 4.21 3.28
N LYS A 371 -19.69 3.29 3.23
CA LYS A 371 -20.88 3.34 4.09
C LYS A 371 -20.57 2.61 5.40
N ALA A 372 -20.93 3.22 6.52
CA ALA A 372 -20.81 2.56 7.82
C ALA A 372 -21.83 1.43 7.93
N VAL A 373 -21.35 0.22 8.21
CA VAL A 373 -22.17 -0.96 8.50
C VAL A 373 -21.97 -1.32 9.98
N PRO A 374 -22.94 -1.03 10.88
CA PRO A 374 -22.81 -1.31 12.32
C PRO A 374 -22.51 -2.77 12.64
N GLU A 375 -22.95 -3.68 11.78
CA GLU A 375 -22.77 -5.11 11.88
C GLU A 375 -21.35 -5.55 11.48
N ALA A 376 -20.56 -4.72 10.80
CA ALA A 376 -19.17 -5.04 10.48
C ALA A 376 -18.29 -5.06 11.76
N PRO A 377 -17.34 -6.00 11.89
CA PRO A 377 -16.41 -6.03 13.02
C PRO A 377 -15.53 -4.77 13.06
N PHE A 378 -15.26 -4.27 14.26
CA PHE A 378 -14.33 -3.16 14.50
C PHE A 378 -13.50 -3.43 15.75
N TYR A 379 -12.28 -2.89 15.80
CA TYR A 379 -11.42 -3.06 16.97
C TYR A 379 -11.95 -2.28 18.18
N SER A 380 -12.04 -2.98 19.32
CA SER A 380 -12.15 -2.36 20.64
C SER A 380 -10.90 -1.53 20.96
N GLU A 381 -10.96 -0.68 21.99
CA GLU A 381 -9.81 0.10 22.46
C GLU A 381 -8.61 -0.80 22.82
N GLU A 382 -8.87 -1.89 23.55
CA GLU A 382 -7.84 -2.90 23.89
C GLU A 382 -7.25 -3.54 22.63
N GLN A 383 -8.08 -3.85 21.64
CA GLN A 383 -7.62 -4.42 20.37
C GLN A 383 -6.81 -3.43 19.53
N ARG A 384 -7.14 -2.13 19.54
CA ARG A 384 -6.34 -1.10 18.88
C ARG A 384 -4.96 -0.99 19.54
N GLU A 385 -4.89 -1.04 20.86
CA GLU A 385 -3.60 -1.05 21.58
C GLU A 385 -2.78 -2.29 21.21
N LEU A 386 -3.40 -3.48 21.15
CA LEU A 386 -2.73 -4.72 20.73
C LEU A 386 -2.22 -4.64 19.28
N ALA A 387 -3.01 -4.07 18.37
CA ALA A 387 -2.61 -3.89 16.98
C ALA A 387 -1.39 -2.94 16.86
N LEU A 388 -1.38 -1.82 17.59
CA LEU A 388 -0.24 -0.90 17.64
C LEU A 388 1.01 -1.58 18.24
N GLN A 389 0.84 -2.36 19.30
CA GLN A 389 1.94 -3.14 19.89
C GLN A 389 2.49 -4.19 18.91
N TYR A 390 1.61 -4.84 18.14
CA TYR A 390 2.00 -5.79 17.10
C TYR A 390 2.77 -5.09 15.97
N ASP A 391 2.29 -3.96 15.45
CA ASP A 391 2.96 -3.20 14.39
C ASP A 391 4.36 -2.75 14.83
N SER A 392 4.49 -2.25 16.06
CA SER A 392 5.78 -1.87 16.63
C SER A 392 6.74 -3.07 16.78
N ARG A 393 6.27 -4.21 17.33
CA ARG A 393 7.11 -5.39 17.58
C ARG A 393 7.46 -6.14 16.30
N SER A 394 6.52 -6.30 15.39
CA SER A 394 6.73 -6.94 14.08
C SER A 394 7.68 -6.12 13.20
N GLY A 395 7.57 -4.78 13.21
CA GLY A 395 8.53 -3.90 12.56
C GLY A 395 9.95 -4.06 13.09
N ARG A 396 10.12 -4.21 14.41
CA ARG A 396 11.42 -4.49 15.05
C ARG A 396 12.00 -5.84 14.63
N ILE A 397 11.19 -6.90 14.65
CA ILE A 397 11.60 -8.24 14.19
C ILE A 397 12.04 -8.16 12.72
N THR A 398 11.22 -7.56 11.85
CA THR A 398 11.55 -7.43 10.43
C THR A 398 12.88 -6.70 10.24
N ASN A 399 13.10 -5.57 10.92
CA ASN A 399 14.34 -4.80 10.81
C ASN A 399 15.59 -5.54 11.36
N GLU A 400 15.42 -6.50 12.27
CA GLU A 400 16.51 -7.33 12.79
C GLU A 400 17.07 -8.29 11.72
N TYR A 401 16.20 -8.90 10.92
CA TYR A 401 16.59 -9.88 9.89
C TYR A 401 16.74 -9.26 8.50
N ILE A 402 15.84 -8.34 8.16
CA ILE A 402 15.89 -7.52 6.95
C ILE A 402 16.43 -6.16 7.35
N LYS A 403 17.75 -6.02 7.27
CA LYS A 403 18.44 -4.79 7.68
C LYS A 403 17.99 -3.60 6.83
N GLY A 404 17.18 -2.73 7.42
CA GLY A 404 16.72 -1.48 6.82
C GLY A 404 17.88 -0.65 6.25
N GLU A 405 19.03 -0.68 6.92
CA GLU A 405 20.22 0.06 6.52
C GLU A 405 20.92 -0.44 5.26
N GLU A 406 20.65 -1.68 4.84
CA GLU A 406 21.29 -2.29 3.67
C GLU A 406 20.35 -2.41 2.47
N ARG A 407 19.09 -1.99 2.58
CA ARG A 407 18.07 -2.10 1.51
C ARG A 407 17.63 -0.74 0.98
N SER A 408 17.10 -0.70 -0.25
CA SER A 408 16.48 0.48 -0.84
C SER A 408 15.07 0.16 -1.31
N PHE A 409 14.37 1.13 -1.86
CA PHE A 409 13.12 0.91 -2.56
C PHE A 409 13.03 1.81 -3.79
N THR A 410 12.08 1.52 -4.66
CA THR A 410 11.61 2.47 -5.67
C THR A 410 10.12 2.40 -5.78
N ILE A 411 9.49 3.53 -6.06
CA ILE A 411 8.07 3.64 -6.33
C ILE A 411 7.84 4.53 -7.56
N VAL A 412 6.91 4.11 -8.42
CA VAL A 412 6.44 4.86 -9.59
C VAL A 412 4.93 4.67 -9.72
N ALA A 413 4.20 5.66 -10.22
CA ALA A 413 2.76 5.56 -10.40
C ALA A 413 2.32 5.84 -11.84
N TYR A 414 1.24 5.16 -12.27
CA TYR A 414 0.61 5.32 -13.58
C TYR A 414 -0.91 5.34 -13.46
N PRO A 415 -1.62 6.08 -14.34
CA PRO A 415 -3.07 6.14 -14.28
C PRO A 415 -3.69 4.83 -14.79
N VAL A 416 -4.94 4.56 -14.40
CA VAL A 416 -5.78 3.49 -14.96
C VAL A 416 -6.93 4.05 -15.81
N PRO A 417 -7.53 3.26 -16.73
CA PRO A 417 -8.60 3.67 -17.63
C PRO A 417 -9.78 4.41 -16.97
N GLU A 418 -10.11 4.09 -15.73
CA GLU A 418 -11.19 4.75 -14.97
C GLU A 418 -10.99 6.26 -14.76
N ILE A 419 -9.77 6.78 -14.97
CA ILE A 419 -9.46 8.20 -14.80
C ILE A 419 -10.28 9.13 -15.70
N GLY A 420 -10.70 8.65 -16.88
CA GLY A 420 -11.56 9.39 -17.82
C GLY A 420 -11.35 9.02 -19.28
N GLU A 421 -12.11 9.65 -20.18
CA GLU A 421 -12.03 9.42 -21.63
C GLU A 421 -10.66 9.81 -22.22
N GLU A 422 -9.96 10.76 -21.60
CA GLU A 422 -8.61 11.22 -21.97
C GLU A 422 -7.49 10.31 -21.41
N TYR A 423 -7.83 9.07 -21.02
CA TYR A 423 -6.88 8.13 -20.42
C TYR A 423 -5.58 7.96 -21.22
N PRO A 424 -5.59 7.74 -22.55
CA PRO A 424 -4.35 7.62 -23.32
C PRO A 424 -3.47 8.86 -23.24
N GLU A 425 -4.05 10.06 -23.34
CA GLU A 425 -3.34 11.34 -23.26
C GLU A 425 -2.78 11.61 -21.87
N ILE A 426 -3.52 11.25 -20.82
CA ILE A 426 -3.06 11.36 -19.43
C ILE A 426 -1.92 10.36 -19.18
N PHE A 427 -2.03 9.12 -19.67
CA PHE A 427 -0.99 8.10 -19.54
C PHE A 427 0.32 8.55 -20.21
N ASP A 428 0.24 9.11 -21.42
CA ASP A 428 1.40 9.67 -22.13
C ASP A 428 2.03 10.86 -21.38
N GLU A 429 1.22 11.75 -20.80
CA GLU A 429 1.73 12.86 -19.98
C GLU A 429 2.41 12.34 -18.70
N VAL A 430 1.88 11.27 -18.09
CA VAL A 430 2.49 10.64 -16.91
C VAL A 430 3.80 9.94 -17.26
N ILE A 431 3.92 9.31 -18.44
CA ILE A 431 5.22 8.83 -18.94
C ILE A 431 6.20 10.00 -19.06
N LYS A 432 5.77 11.15 -19.60
CA LYS A 432 6.63 12.34 -19.69
C LYS A 432 7.05 12.83 -18.30
N ILE A 433 6.13 12.91 -17.33
CA ILE A 433 6.40 13.30 -15.94
C ILE A 433 7.40 12.35 -15.27
N ASN A 434 7.19 11.04 -15.39
CA ASN A 434 8.06 10.02 -14.82
C ASN A 434 9.45 10.00 -15.47
N THR A 435 9.58 10.51 -16.70
CA THR A 435 10.82 10.48 -17.47
C THR A 435 11.45 11.85 -17.71
N LEU A 436 11.14 12.83 -16.85
CA LEU A 436 11.78 14.15 -16.82
C LEU A 436 13.30 14.03 -16.61
N ASP A 437 14.04 15.05 -17.05
CA ASP A 437 15.50 15.08 -16.96
C ASP A 437 15.96 15.24 -15.50
N ALA A 438 16.32 14.13 -14.87
CA ALA A 438 16.79 14.11 -13.49
C ALA A 438 18.01 15.00 -13.25
N LYS A 439 18.90 15.16 -14.24
CA LYS A 439 20.09 16.01 -14.09
C LYS A 439 19.74 17.49 -14.09
N LEU A 440 18.78 17.89 -14.94
CA LEU A 440 18.28 19.26 -14.93
C LEU A 440 17.67 19.60 -13.56
N TYR A 441 16.84 18.70 -13.02
CA TYR A 441 16.25 18.90 -11.70
C TYR A 441 17.30 18.91 -10.60
N GLU A 442 18.29 18.01 -10.64
CA GLU A 442 19.43 17.98 -9.71
C GLU A 442 20.12 19.34 -9.59
N GLU A 443 20.47 19.96 -10.72
CA GLU A 443 21.18 21.25 -10.78
C GLU A 443 20.34 22.40 -10.20
N VAL A 444 19.04 22.42 -10.52
CA VAL A 444 18.10 23.44 -10.05
C VAL A 444 17.78 23.30 -8.57
N GLN A 445 17.50 22.07 -8.13
CA GLN A 445 17.26 21.72 -6.73
C GLN A 445 18.51 22.03 -5.89
N GLN A 446 19.71 21.75 -6.40
CA GLN A 446 20.96 22.09 -5.72
C GLN A 446 21.12 23.60 -5.52
N THR A 447 20.74 24.41 -6.51
CA THR A 447 20.74 25.88 -6.40
C THR A 447 19.82 26.35 -5.25
N MET A 448 18.66 25.71 -5.10
CA MET A 448 17.74 25.98 -4.00
C MET A 448 18.31 25.53 -2.65
N ILE A 449 18.90 24.34 -2.59
CA ILE A 449 19.55 23.80 -1.39
C ILE A 449 20.68 24.71 -0.92
N ASP A 450 21.51 25.22 -1.84
CA ASP A 450 22.60 26.13 -1.48
C ASP A 450 22.10 27.45 -0.86
N ALA A 451 20.92 27.92 -1.27
CA ALA A 451 20.23 29.03 -0.61
C ALA A 451 19.67 28.61 0.76
N LEU A 452 18.98 27.47 0.83
CA LEU A 452 18.38 26.94 2.05
C LEU A 452 19.40 26.65 3.16
N ASP A 453 20.59 26.14 2.81
CA ASP A 453 21.69 25.87 3.73
C ASP A 453 22.20 27.14 4.44
N GLN A 454 21.87 28.34 3.94
CA GLN A 454 22.18 29.63 4.59
C GLN A 454 21.20 30.00 5.71
N GLY A 455 20.04 29.35 5.76
CA GLY A 455 18.92 29.72 6.63
C GLY A 455 19.02 29.28 8.08
N GLU A 456 18.45 30.07 8.98
CA GLU A 456 18.07 29.65 10.34
C GLU A 456 16.64 29.09 10.37
N TYR A 457 15.78 29.58 9.48
CA TYR A 457 14.43 29.07 9.28
C TYR A 457 13.93 29.37 7.88
N VAL A 458 12.95 28.59 7.42
CA VAL A 458 12.13 28.87 6.25
C VAL A 458 10.83 29.52 6.72
N HIS A 459 10.36 30.54 6.01
CA HIS A 459 9.06 31.18 6.20
C HIS A 459 8.19 30.90 4.99
N VAL A 460 7.04 30.27 5.21
CA VAL A 460 6.03 30.00 4.18
C VAL A 460 4.80 30.84 4.48
N LYS A 461 4.32 31.58 3.47
CA LYS A 461 3.13 32.43 3.55
C LYS A 461 2.14 32.09 2.43
N GLY A 462 0.89 31.89 2.81
CA GLY A 462 -0.24 31.75 1.89
C GLY A 462 -0.73 33.12 1.38
N LYS A 463 -1.44 33.12 0.25
CA LYS A 463 -2.13 34.29 -0.32
C LYS A 463 -3.63 34.03 -0.50
N GLY A 464 -4.37 35.10 -0.73
CA GLY A 464 -5.81 35.03 -0.96
C GLY A 464 -6.56 34.53 0.28
N GLY A 465 -7.30 33.43 0.15
CA GLY A 465 -7.99 32.78 1.27
C GLY A 465 -7.10 31.85 2.10
N ASN A 466 -5.89 31.52 1.62
CA ASN A 466 -4.97 30.66 2.33
C ASN A 466 -4.31 31.41 3.50
N ARG A 467 -4.48 30.90 4.73
CA ARG A 467 -4.01 31.51 5.98
C ARG A 467 -2.64 31.01 6.46
N THR A 468 -1.91 30.26 5.63
CA THR A 468 -0.61 29.72 6.01
C THR A 468 0.34 30.85 6.39
N ASP A 469 0.91 30.77 7.60
CA ASP A 469 2.02 31.59 8.06
C ASP A 469 2.79 30.73 9.07
N ILE A 470 3.82 30.05 8.57
CA ILE A 470 4.60 29.08 9.35
C ILE A 470 6.10 29.32 9.21
N ARG A 471 6.80 29.22 10.34
CA ARG A 471 8.26 29.28 10.42
C ARG A 471 8.80 27.91 10.78
N ILE A 472 9.60 27.34 9.88
CA ILE A 472 10.21 26.01 10.01
C ILE A 472 11.68 26.18 10.38
N ARG A 473 12.08 25.74 11.58
CA ARG A 473 13.47 25.86 12.03
C ARG A 473 14.34 24.80 11.40
N LEU A 474 15.52 25.25 10.95
CA LEU A 474 16.50 24.41 10.30
C LEU A 474 17.64 24.08 11.26
N CYS A 475 18.27 22.92 11.09
CA CYS A 475 19.45 22.55 11.87
C CYS A 475 20.64 23.47 11.52
N SER A 476 21.63 23.52 12.41
CA SER A 476 22.90 24.22 12.14
C SER A 476 23.91 23.29 11.51
N LEU A 477 24.57 23.73 10.44
CA LEU A 477 25.70 23.03 9.83
C LEU A 477 26.99 23.35 10.60
N LYS A 478 27.80 22.33 10.88
CA LYS A 478 29.15 22.48 11.43
C LYS A 478 30.15 22.76 10.32
N ASP A 479 30.01 22.10 9.18
CA ASP A 479 30.87 22.30 8.01
C ASP A 479 30.04 22.39 6.71
N ARG A 480 29.84 23.62 6.23
CA ARG A 480 29.04 23.91 5.03
C ARG A 480 29.62 23.34 3.73
N GLN A 481 30.89 22.94 3.72
CA GLN A 481 31.52 22.31 2.55
C GLN A 481 31.26 20.81 2.50
N ARG A 482 30.89 20.20 3.63
CA ARG A 482 30.73 18.74 3.76
C ARG A 482 29.34 18.31 4.17
N GLU A 483 28.56 19.19 4.77
CA GLU A 483 27.23 18.92 5.29
C GLU A 483 26.19 19.78 4.58
N THR A 484 24.97 19.28 4.48
CA THR A 484 23.81 19.98 3.95
C THR A 484 22.57 19.68 4.79
N LYS A 485 21.62 20.61 4.80
CA LYS A 485 20.38 20.48 5.57
C LYS A 485 19.28 19.80 4.78
N PHE A 486 19.32 19.88 3.46
CA PHE A 486 18.26 19.37 2.59
C PHE A 486 18.77 18.23 1.72
N GLU A 487 17.93 17.23 1.51
CA GLU A 487 18.12 16.18 0.52
C GLU A 487 17.67 16.67 -0.86
N ASN A 488 18.45 16.31 -1.87
CA ASN A 488 18.15 16.55 -3.28
C ASN A 488 17.46 15.31 -3.85
N CYS A 489 16.12 15.30 -3.79
CA CYS A 489 15.30 14.19 -4.23
C CYS A 489 15.09 14.29 -5.75
N VAL A 490 16.02 13.66 -6.46
CA VAL A 490 15.89 13.27 -7.86
C VAL A 490 15.16 11.93 -7.94
N ALA A 491 14.76 11.47 -9.12
CA ALA A 491 13.96 10.25 -9.32
C ALA A 491 14.73 8.95 -9.03
N ASP A 492 15.32 8.81 -7.84
CA ASP A 492 16.09 7.67 -7.38
C ASP A 492 15.19 6.68 -6.60
N VAL A 493 14.52 7.08 -5.53
CA VAL A 493 13.57 6.22 -4.79
C VAL A 493 12.12 6.56 -5.13
N ASN A 494 11.81 7.84 -5.31
CA ASN A 494 10.46 8.33 -5.60
C ASN A 494 10.43 8.88 -7.03
N ILE A 495 9.68 8.24 -7.92
CA ILE A 495 9.51 8.66 -9.31
C ILE A 495 8.09 9.22 -9.47
N PRO A 496 7.91 10.47 -9.94
CA PRO A 496 8.86 11.31 -10.68
C PRO A 496 9.82 12.14 -9.82
N VAL A 497 10.78 12.82 -10.47
CA VAL A 497 11.58 13.90 -9.83
C VAL A 497 10.65 14.93 -9.20
N GLY A 498 11.10 15.63 -8.16
CA GLY A 498 10.47 16.92 -7.91
C GLY A 498 10.48 17.51 -6.52
N GLU A 499 11.43 17.24 -5.62
CA GLU A 499 11.43 17.94 -4.33
C GLU A 499 12.82 18.14 -3.72
N VAL A 500 12.90 19.08 -2.77
CA VAL A 500 13.99 19.16 -1.81
C VAL A 500 13.40 19.14 -0.41
N PHE A 501 13.90 18.29 0.48
CA PHE A 501 13.27 18.05 1.78
C PHE A 501 14.26 18.00 2.94
N THR A 502 13.77 18.18 4.17
CA THR A 502 14.56 18.13 5.41
C THR A 502 13.70 17.62 6.56
N SER A 503 14.32 16.97 7.56
CA SER A 503 13.69 16.83 8.88
C SER A 503 13.84 18.14 9.67
N PRO A 504 12.74 18.81 10.06
CA PRO A 504 12.82 20.09 10.77
C PRO A 504 13.34 19.95 12.21
N VAL A 505 13.94 21.03 12.73
CA VAL A 505 14.14 21.18 14.16
C VAL A 505 12.79 21.54 14.78
N LEU A 506 12.30 20.73 15.72
CA LEU A 506 10.99 20.97 16.33
C LEU A 506 10.98 22.27 17.15
N GLU A 507 11.94 22.47 18.05
CA GLU A 507 11.99 23.66 18.91
C GLU A 507 12.05 24.97 18.09
N GLY A 508 11.09 25.86 18.32
CA GLY A 508 10.94 27.12 17.61
C GLY A 508 10.24 27.03 16.24
N THR A 509 9.92 25.82 15.74
CA THR A 509 9.04 25.65 14.58
C THR A 509 7.60 25.92 14.99
N LYS A 510 6.94 26.89 14.36
CA LYS A 510 5.60 27.32 14.78
C LYS A 510 4.86 28.08 13.69
N GLY A 511 3.53 28.10 13.82
CA GLY A 511 2.64 28.85 12.96
C GLY A 511 1.47 28.02 12.48
N VAL A 512 0.77 28.52 11.48
CA VAL A 512 -0.44 27.89 10.93
C VAL A 512 -0.12 27.35 9.54
N LEU A 513 -0.45 26.08 9.32
CA LEU A 513 -0.58 25.47 8.00
C LEU A 513 -2.06 25.46 7.63
N HIS A 514 -2.40 26.01 6.48
CA HIS A 514 -3.77 26.02 5.97
C HIS A 514 -3.78 25.57 4.52
N VAL A 515 -4.70 24.69 4.14
CA VAL A 515 -4.93 24.27 2.75
C VAL A 515 -6.41 24.37 2.46
N SER A 516 -6.76 25.05 1.36
CA SER A 516 -8.17 25.29 1.04
C SER A 516 -8.93 23.99 0.74
N HIS A 517 -8.27 23.04 0.07
CA HIS A 517 -8.78 21.72 -0.24
C HIS A 517 -7.62 20.75 -0.49
N VAL A 518 -7.66 19.56 0.11
CA VAL A 518 -6.62 18.54 -0.06
C VAL A 518 -7.17 17.12 0.12
N TYR A 519 -6.61 16.16 -0.60
CA TYR A 519 -6.91 14.74 -0.43
C TYR A 519 -5.75 14.04 0.28
N LEU A 520 -6.02 13.40 1.41
CA LEU A 520 -5.04 12.67 2.21
C LEU A 520 -5.54 11.23 2.39
N ASN A 521 -4.76 10.23 1.97
CA ASN A 521 -5.14 8.81 2.13
C ASN A 521 -6.54 8.45 1.59
N GLY A 522 -6.92 9.00 0.44
CA GLY A 522 -8.24 8.77 -0.18
C GLY A 522 -9.41 9.53 0.47
N LEU A 523 -9.12 10.41 1.43
CA LEU A 523 -10.11 11.22 2.15
C LEU A 523 -9.96 12.70 1.80
N SER A 524 -11.08 13.37 1.56
CA SER A 524 -11.12 14.80 1.24
C SER A 524 -11.14 15.65 2.51
N TYR A 525 -10.39 16.76 2.49
CA TYR A 525 -10.36 17.76 3.55
C TYR A 525 -10.59 19.16 2.99
N ASP A 526 -11.67 19.79 3.45
CA ASP A 526 -12.01 21.17 3.11
C ASP A 526 -11.48 22.11 4.21
N ASN A 527 -10.85 23.22 3.83
CA ASN A 527 -10.28 24.22 4.75
C ASN A 527 -9.48 23.59 5.91
N LEU A 528 -8.58 22.66 5.59
CA LEU A 528 -7.72 22.01 6.57
C LEU A 528 -6.80 23.05 7.21
N GLU A 529 -6.83 23.13 8.54
CA GLU A 529 -5.97 24.02 9.32
C GLU A 529 -5.27 23.23 10.43
N ILE A 530 -3.95 23.39 10.56
CA ILE A 530 -3.13 22.79 11.60
C ILE A 530 -2.22 23.86 12.19
N THR A 531 -2.29 24.03 13.52
CA THR A 531 -1.43 24.94 14.26
C THR A 531 -0.28 24.18 14.92
N PHE A 532 0.94 24.66 14.69
CA PHE A 532 2.15 24.10 15.25
C PHE A 532 2.76 24.97 16.33
N LYS A 533 3.22 24.31 17.40
CA LYS A 533 4.05 24.89 18.44
C LYS A 533 5.20 23.97 18.78
N ASP A 534 6.41 24.51 18.69
CA ASP A 534 7.65 23.74 18.82
C ASP A 534 7.60 22.45 18.00
N GLY A 535 7.16 22.60 16.74
CA GLY A 535 7.12 21.54 15.74
C GLY A 535 6.11 20.43 16.03
N LYS A 536 5.20 20.60 16.98
CA LYS A 536 4.12 19.64 17.26
C LYS A 536 2.75 20.26 17.02
N ILE A 537 1.79 19.43 16.64
CA ILE A 537 0.40 19.83 16.50
C ILE A 537 -0.13 20.30 17.87
N GLU A 538 -0.52 21.57 17.96
CA GLU A 538 -1.17 22.18 19.13
C GLU A 538 -2.69 22.28 18.93
N ASP A 539 -3.13 22.54 17.70
CA ASP A 539 -4.56 22.61 17.35
C ASP A 539 -4.80 22.23 15.89
N TYR A 540 -6.03 21.85 15.55
CA TYR A 540 -6.42 21.43 14.20
C TYR A 540 -7.92 21.54 13.95
N GLY A 541 -8.31 21.69 12.68
CA GLY A 541 -9.71 21.70 12.26
C GLY A 541 -9.85 21.58 10.75
N CYS A 542 -11.03 21.19 10.29
CA CYS A 542 -11.42 21.23 8.88
C CYS A 542 -12.89 21.63 8.74
N GLY A 543 -13.22 22.20 7.59
CA GLY A 543 -14.57 22.63 7.21
C GLY A 543 -15.41 21.57 6.49
N ASN A 544 -15.08 20.28 6.63
CA ASN A 544 -15.86 19.20 6.01
C ASN A 544 -17.27 19.04 6.63
N PHE A 545 -17.46 19.50 7.86
CA PHE A 545 -18.70 19.35 8.64
C PHE A 545 -19.16 20.70 9.18
N GLU A 546 -20.47 20.86 9.40
CA GLU A 546 -21.03 22.06 10.04
C GLU A 546 -20.63 22.15 11.53
N ASP A 547 -20.46 20.99 12.20
CA ASP A 547 -19.98 20.90 13.58
C ASP A 547 -18.45 20.81 13.59
N GLU A 548 -17.80 21.78 14.24
CA GLU A 548 -16.35 21.84 14.39
C GLU A 548 -15.80 20.60 15.09
N GLU A 549 -16.51 20.04 16.09
CA GLU A 549 -16.07 18.85 16.81
C GLU A 549 -16.05 17.60 15.91
N GLU A 550 -16.95 17.52 14.92
CA GLU A 550 -16.92 16.44 13.93
C GLU A 550 -15.70 16.55 13.01
N GLY A 551 -15.38 17.76 12.54
CA GLY A 551 -14.15 18.02 11.77
C GLY A 551 -12.88 17.68 12.56
N ARG A 552 -12.84 18.04 13.85
CA ARG A 552 -11.73 17.67 14.75
C ARG A 552 -11.61 16.15 14.88
N ARG A 553 -12.71 15.45 15.17
CA ARG A 553 -12.70 13.99 15.28
C ARG A 553 -12.24 13.33 13.98
N TYR A 554 -12.68 13.86 12.84
CA TYR A 554 -12.27 13.36 11.53
C TYR A 554 -10.77 13.47 11.29
N ILE A 555 -10.13 14.58 11.71
CA ILE A 555 -8.66 14.72 11.64
C ILE A 555 -7.98 13.81 12.67
N TYR A 556 -8.52 13.70 13.89
CA TYR A 556 -7.96 12.84 14.93
C TYR A 556 -7.85 11.37 14.51
N ASP A 557 -8.93 10.85 13.92
CA ASP A 557 -9.01 9.45 13.49
C ASP A 557 -8.08 9.17 12.29
N ASN A 558 -8.00 10.10 11.35
CA ASN A 558 -7.43 9.84 10.02
C ASN A 558 -6.04 10.44 9.77
N VAL A 559 -5.76 11.63 10.31
CA VAL A 559 -4.46 12.33 10.18
C VAL A 559 -3.59 12.05 11.40
N LEU A 560 -4.12 12.21 12.62
CA LEU A 560 -3.36 11.94 13.85
C LEU A 560 -3.28 10.45 14.18
N LYS A 561 -4.04 9.59 13.47
CA LYS A 561 -4.08 8.13 13.69
C LYS A 561 -4.30 7.74 15.16
N ASN A 562 -5.17 8.48 15.86
CA ASN A 562 -5.47 8.32 17.29
C ASN A 562 -4.32 8.69 18.25
N HIS A 563 -3.31 9.43 17.79
CA HIS A 563 -2.31 10.04 18.67
C HIS A 563 -2.81 11.40 19.17
N GLU A 564 -2.47 11.77 20.41
CA GLU A 564 -2.84 13.08 20.97
C GLU A 564 -2.20 14.25 20.20
N THR A 565 -1.00 14.04 19.66
CA THR A 565 -0.26 15.01 18.87
C THR A 565 0.78 14.28 18.01
N LEU A 566 1.15 14.88 16.88
CA LEU A 566 2.22 14.42 16.02
C LEU A 566 3.28 15.52 15.84
N PRO A 567 4.57 15.17 15.69
CA PRO A 567 5.59 16.14 15.29
C PRO A 567 5.53 16.42 13.78
N LEU A 568 6.09 17.55 13.36
CA LEU A 568 6.42 17.83 11.97
C LEU A 568 7.67 17.02 11.61
N GLY A 569 7.47 15.91 10.91
CA GLY A 569 8.50 14.97 10.51
C GLY A 569 9.32 15.47 9.33
N GLU A 570 8.68 16.19 8.41
CA GLU A 570 9.30 16.70 7.19
C GLU A 570 8.78 18.09 6.82
N PHE A 571 9.67 18.88 6.22
CA PHE A 571 9.31 20.01 5.37
C PHE A 571 10.01 19.87 4.01
N ALA A 572 9.26 20.12 2.95
CA ALA A 572 9.77 19.99 1.60
C ALA A 572 9.21 21.07 0.66
N ILE A 573 9.94 21.28 -0.44
CA ILE A 573 9.52 22.17 -1.53
C ILE A 573 9.45 21.34 -2.81
N GLY A 574 8.23 21.00 -3.23
CA GLY A 574 7.95 20.46 -4.55
C GLY A 574 8.37 21.43 -5.66
N THR A 575 8.92 20.88 -6.74
CA THR A 575 9.50 21.59 -7.89
C THR A 575 8.92 21.09 -9.22
N ASN A 576 8.01 20.12 -9.20
CA ASN A 576 7.46 19.52 -10.42
C ASN A 576 6.22 20.28 -10.92
N THR A 577 6.49 21.45 -11.50
CA THR A 577 5.45 22.28 -12.13
C THR A 577 4.84 21.63 -13.38
N THR A 578 5.54 20.67 -14.02
CA THR A 578 4.97 19.87 -15.11
C THR A 578 3.81 19.00 -14.62
N ALA A 579 4.00 18.30 -13.50
CA ALA A 579 2.94 17.51 -12.86
C ALA A 579 1.78 18.40 -12.37
N TYR A 580 2.09 19.56 -11.78
CA TYR A 580 1.07 20.55 -11.37
C TYR A 580 0.19 20.98 -12.55
N VAL A 581 0.82 21.35 -13.68
CA VAL A 581 0.11 21.77 -14.89
C VAL A 581 -0.70 20.63 -15.49
N ALA A 582 -0.16 19.41 -15.52
CA ALA A 582 -0.88 18.25 -16.02
C ALA A 582 -2.13 17.96 -15.17
N GLY A 583 -2.00 18.01 -13.83
CA GLY A 583 -3.13 17.90 -12.91
C GLY A 583 -4.24 18.88 -13.24
N LYS A 584 -3.90 20.18 -13.34
CA LYS A 584 -4.83 21.27 -13.69
C LYS A 584 -5.45 21.12 -15.08
N LYS A 585 -4.65 20.71 -16.07
CA LYS A 585 -5.09 20.59 -17.47
C LYS A 585 -6.19 19.55 -17.63
N TYR A 586 -6.05 18.40 -16.96
CA TYR A 586 -7.00 17.29 -17.06
C TYR A 586 -8.02 17.27 -15.91
N GLY A 587 -7.91 18.15 -14.92
CA GLY A 587 -8.80 18.19 -13.75
C GLY A 587 -8.70 16.92 -12.91
N ILE A 588 -7.47 16.48 -12.64
CA ILE A 588 -7.17 15.22 -11.93
C ILE A 588 -6.36 15.44 -10.65
N GLU A 589 -6.27 16.66 -10.14
CA GLU A 589 -5.49 16.97 -8.93
C GLU A 589 -5.93 16.15 -7.73
N ASP A 590 -7.22 15.85 -7.62
CA ASP A 590 -7.85 15.02 -6.59
C ASP A 590 -7.55 13.52 -6.73
N LYS A 591 -7.07 13.11 -7.90
CA LYS A 591 -6.75 11.71 -8.23
C LYS A 591 -5.25 11.43 -8.23
N LEU A 592 -4.41 12.46 -8.14
CA LEU A 592 -2.96 12.25 -8.11
C LEU A 592 -2.58 11.51 -6.81
N PRO A 593 -1.76 10.45 -6.90
CA PRO A 593 -1.24 9.78 -5.72
C PRO A 593 -0.31 10.75 -4.98
N ILE A 594 -0.18 10.59 -3.66
CA ILE A 594 0.68 11.45 -2.81
C ILE A 594 2.09 11.57 -3.41
N LEU A 595 2.64 10.45 -3.91
CA LEU A 595 3.92 10.39 -4.63
C LEU A 595 4.11 11.47 -5.71
N ILE A 596 3.06 11.80 -6.45
CA ILE A 596 3.08 12.85 -7.47
C ILE A 596 2.62 14.18 -6.87
N ALA A 597 1.55 14.18 -6.07
CA ALA A 597 0.93 15.37 -5.53
C ALA A 597 1.90 16.19 -4.65
N GLU A 598 2.71 15.55 -3.81
CA GLU A 598 3.70 16.20 -2.94
C GLU A 598 4.72 17.03 -3.74
N LYS A 599 5.01 16.62 -4.98
CA LYS A 599 5.97 17.30 -5.86
C LYS A 599 5.38 18.54 -6.54
N THR A 600 4.09 18.80 -6.37
CA THR A 600 3.35 19.90 -7.01
C THR A 600 3.22 21.17 -6.15
N GLY A 601 3.92 21.25 -5.02
CA GLY A 601 3.93 22.41 -4.13
C GLY A 601 4.82 22.17 -2.90
N PRO A 602 4.99 23.13 -1.97
CA PRO A 602 5.58 22.84 -0.68
C PRO A 602 4.65 21.94 0.14
N HIS A 603 5.22 20.94 0.81
CA HIS A 603 4.49 20.01 1.66
C HIS A 603 5.10 19.85 3.04
N PHE A 604 4.26 19.37 3.94
CA PHE A 604 4.52 19.26 5.37
C PHE A 604 4.05 17.88 5.84
N ALA A 605 4.97 17.04 6.29
CA ALA A 605 4.59 15.74 6.82
C ALA A 605 4.40 15.78 8.32
N VAL A 606 3.21 15.37 8.78
CA VAL A 606 2.95 15.11 10.21
C VAL A 606 3.20 13.63 10.52
N GLY A 607 3.91 13.36 11.61
CA GLY A 607 4.30 12.01 12.03
C GLY A 607 5.82 11.81 12.05
N ASP A 608 6.26 10.60 11.70
CA ASP A 608 7.67 10.21 11.70
C ASP A 608 8.49 10.98 10.66
N THR A 609 9.80 11.06 10.84
CA THR A 609 10.68 11.62 9.80
C THR A 609 10.73 10.68 8.59
N CYS A 610 11.00 11.21 7.39
CA CYS A 610 11.22 10.37 6.19
C CYS A 610 12.41 9.41 6.34
N TYR A 611 13.27 9.66 7.32
CA TYR A 611 14.39 8.80 7.67
C TYR A 611 14.07 7.77 8.76
N SER A 612 12.81 7.55 9.13
CA SER A 612 12.43 6.57 10.16
C SER A 612 13.17 5.23 9.98
N TRP A 613 13.89 4.78 11.01
CA TRP A 613 14.77 3.59 11.03
C TRP A 613 16.08 3.69 10.22
N SER A 614 16.38 4.85 9.64
CA SER A 614 17.54 5.11 8.81
C SER A 614 18.31 6.37 9.21
N GLU A 615 17.91 7.04 10.31
CA GLU A 615 18.48 8.32 10.71
C GLU A 615 19.98 8.24 11.04
N ASP A 616 20.44 7.09 11.55
CA ASP A 616 21.84 6.87 11.89
C ASP A 616 22.71 6.46 10.68
N ILE A 617 22.13 6.33 9.48
CA ILE A 617 22.84 6.02 8.23
C ILE A 617 23.31 7.31 7.56
N CYS A 618 24.60 7.44 7.28
CA CYS A 618 25.09 8.56 6.47
C CYS A 618 24.55 8.46 5.03
N VAL A 619 23.80 9.48 4.61
CA VAL A 619 23.29 9.64 3.25
C VAL A 619 23.86 10.92 2.65
N TYR A 620 24.08 10.93 1.34
CA TYR A 620 24.79 12.00 0.66
C TYR A 620 24.00 12.49 -0.54
N ASN A 621 23.96 13.80 -0.73
CA ASN A 621 23.48 14.39 -1.96
C ASN A 621 24.42 14.06 -3.13
N PRO A 622 23.97 14.18 -4.39
CA PRO A 622 24.80 13.97 -5.58
C PRO A 622 26.11 14.80 -5.60
N ASN A 623 26.12 15.96 -4.95
CA ASN A 623 27.31 16.80 -4.79
C ASN A 623 28.33 16.31 -3.74
N GLY A 624 28.04 15.19 -3.06
CA GLY A 624 28.89 14.56 -2.04
C GLY A 624 28.76 15.13 -0.62
N LYS A 625 27.86 16.10 -0.37
CA LYS A 625 27.59 16.61 0.98
C LYS A 625 26.71 15.63 1.76
N GLU A 626 27.06 15.37 3.01
CA GLU A 626 26.27 14.55 3.93
C GLU A 626 25.01 15.30 4.37
N ILE A 627 23.86 14.64 4.29
CA ILE A 627 22.60 15.18 4.79
C ILE A 627 22.55 14.93 6.30
N VAL A 628 22.55 16.01 7.08
CA VAL A 628 22.63 15.93 8.55
C VAL A 628 21.28 16.11 9.24
N ALA A 629 20.28 16.65 8.54
CA ALA A 629 18.95 16.91 9.10
C ALA A 629 18.01 15.70 8.92
N LYS A 630 18.33 14.59 9.61
CA LYS A 630 17.58 13.32 9.48
C LYS A 630 16.68 13.00 10.66
N ASP A 631 17.07 13.47 11.85
CA ASP A 631 16.31 13.27 13.08
C ASP A 631 15.85 14.59 13.71
N ASN A 632 14.89 14.45 14.62
CA ASN A 632 14.36 15.54 15.40
C ASN A 632 14.29 15.12 16.88
N SER A 633 13.85 16.01 17.77
CA SER A 633 13.86 15.72 19.22
C SER A 633 12.95 14.56 19.63
N VAL A 634 11.99 14.17 18.77
CA VAL A 634 11.13 13.01 18.98
C VAL A 634 11.77 11.73 18.45
N SER A 635 12.23 11.70 17.19
CA SER A 635 12.87 10.49 16.63
C SER A 635 14.22 10.16 17.29
N LEU A 636 14.89 11.14 17.89
CA LEU A 636 16.09 10.91 18.74
C LEU A 636 15.81 10.05 19.97
N ASN A 637 14.56 9.90 20.41
CA ASN A 637 14.23 8.97 21.48
C ASN A 637 14.57 7.52 21.12
N ARG A 638 14.78 7.17 19.84
CA ARG A 638 15.21 5.83 19.41
C ARG A 638 16.49 5.36 20.12
N LYS A 639 17.36 6.29 20.50
CA LYS A 639 18.62 6.03 21.23
C LYS A 639 18.41 5.67 22.70
N LYS A 640 17.21 5.89 23.24
CA LYS A 640 16.85 5.64 24.65
C LYS A 640 15.70 4.64 24.78
N ASP A 641 14.62 4.86 24.03
CA ASP A 641 13.37 4.13 24.04
C ASP A 641 12.73 4.19 22.64
N VAL A 642 12.96 3.14 21.85
CA VAL A 642 12.47 3.03 20.47
C VAL A 642 10.96 3.13 20.37
N ALA A 643 10.21 2.69 21.39
CA ALA A 643 8.75 2.75 21.39
C ALA A 643 8.20 4.19 21.48
N LYS A 644 9.05 5.18 21.81
CA LYS A 644 8.69 6.61 21.88
C LYS A 644 9.21 7.43 20.71
N ALA A 645 9.86 6.78 19.76
CA ALA A 645 10.51 7.45 18.63
C ALA A 645 9.65 7.45 17.36
N TYR A 646 8.81 6.43 17.20
CA TYR A 646 8.08 6.16 15.97
C TYR A 646 6.58 6.01 16.25
N PHE A 647 5.79 6.77 15.49
CA PHE A 647 4.33 6.77 15.48
C PHE A 647 3.77 5.86 14.39
N HIS A 648 4.61 5.38 13.47
CA HIS A 648 4.22 4.52 12.35
C HIS A 648 3.21 5.21 11.40
N CYS A 649 3.28 6.53 11.31
CA CYS A 649 2.54 7.35 10.35
C CYS A 649 3.43 8.48 9.80
N HIS A 650 3.15 8.86 8.56
CA HIS A 650 3.78 9.98 7.86
C HIS A 650 2.73 10.45 6.85
N THR A 651 2.22 11.68 7.00
CA THR A 651 1.14 12.20 6.14
C THR A 651 1.53 13.56 5.57
N ASP A 652 1.77 13.59 4.27
CA ASP A 652 2.17 14.77 3.50
C ASP A 652 0.98 15.66 3.16
N ILE A 653 1.07 16.93 3.57
CA ILE A 653 0.05 17.95 3.33
C ILE A 653 0.63 19.00 2.41
N THR A 654 0.16 19.06 1.16
CA THR A 654 0.71 19.93 0.10
C THR A 654 -0.11 21.21 -0.05
N ILE A 655 0.56 22.36 -0.17
CA ILE A 655 -0.07 23.63 -0.53
C ILE A 655 0.07 23.85 -2.05
N PRO A 656 -1.03 24.09 -2.79
CA PRO A 656 -0.95 24.41 -4.21
C PRO A 656 -0.15 25.69 -4.49
N TYR A 657 0.60 25.74 -5.60
CA TYR A 657 1.39 26.93 -5.96
C TYR A 657 0.55 28.22 -6.06
N GLU A 658 -0.68 28.12 -6.56
CA GLU A 658 -1.60 29.26 -6.70
C GLU A 658 -2.06 29.84 -5.35
N GLU A 659 -1.86 29.13 -4.25
CA GLU A 659 -2.20 29.59 -2.90
C GLU A 659 -1.00 30.19 -2.16
N LEU A 660 0.19 30.23 -2.76
CA LEU A 660 1.41 30.72 -2.13
C LEU A 660 1.69 32.20 -2.42
N GLU A 661 1.91 32.98 -1.37
CA GLU A 661 2.46 34.34 -1.44
C GLU A 661 3.98 34.29 -1.56
N GLU A 662 4.62 33.51 -0.68
CA GLU A 662 6.07 33.54 -0.53
C GLU A 662 6.60 32.27 0.15
N ILE A 663 7.72 31.76 -0.37
CA ILE A 663 8.64 30.89 0.38
C ILE A 663 9.97 31.62 0.43
N SER A 664 10.44 31.95 1.64
CA SER A 664 11.75 32.57 1.82
C SER A 664 12.55 31.89 2.92
N VAL A 665 13.85 31.83 2.73
CA VAL A 665 14.79 31.37 3.76
C VAL A 665 15.43 32.59 4.43
N VAL A 666 15.36 32.64 5.75
CA VAL A 666 15.90 33.74 6.56
C VAL A 666 17.21 33.31 7.18
N THR A 667 18.27 34.02 6.84
CA THR A 667 19.63 33.74 7.29
C THR A 667 19.88 34.25 8.71
N LYS A 668 21.03 33.89 9.28
CA LYS A 668 21.46 34.35 10.61
C LYS A 668 21.63 35.87 10.74
N ASP A 669 21.99 36.55 9.65
CA ASP A 669 22.07 38.01 9.56
C ASP A 669 20.72 38.68 9.27
N GLY A 670 19.63 37.91 9.20
CA GLY A 670 18.28 38.42 8.95
C GLY A 670 18.02 38.78 7.48
N LYS A 671 18.86 38.30 6.55
CA LYS A 671 18.61 38.45 5.12
C LYS A 671 17.51 37.47 4.71
N HIS A 672 16.54 37.96 3.96
CA HIS A 672 15.50 37.15 3.33
C HIS A 672 15.93 36.79 1.91
N ILE A 673 16.11 35.50 1.66
CA ILE A 673 16.33 34.97 0.31
C ILE A 673 15.01 34.36 -0.16
N ILE A 674 14.38 34.99 -1.13
CA ILE A 674 13.07 34.54 -1.65
C ILE A 674 13.32 33.43 -2.68
N LEU A 675 12.71 32.27 -2.44
CA LEU A 675 12.78 31.11 -3.33
C LEU A 675 11.61 31.12 -4.31
N LEU A 676 10.43 31.39 -3.78
CA LEU A 676 9.17 31.45 -4.50
C LEU A 676 8.41 32.72 -4.12
N LYS A 677 7.82 33.40 -5.11
CA LYS A 677 6.94 34.56 -4.92
C LYS A 677 5.70 34.41 -5.80
N ASP A 678 4.53 34.61 -5.22
CA ASP A 678 3.24 34.57 -5.89
C ASP A 678 2.99 33.28 -6.71
N GLY A 679 3.50 32.14 -6.24
CA GLY A 679 3.38 30.84 -6.92
C GLY A 679 4.47 30.55 -7.95
N ARG A 680 5.45 31.45 -8.15
CA ARG A 680 6.54 31.26 -9.12
C ARG A 680 7.91 31.20 -8.47
N PHE A 681 8.80 30.40 -9.04
CA PHE A 681 10.20 30.34 -8.62
C PHE A 681 10.93 31.61 -9.06
N VAL A 682 11.55 32.33 -8.10
CA VAL A 682 12.21 33.62 -8.35
C VAL A 682 13.69 33.64 -7.96
N LEU A 683 14.19 32.56 -7.37
CA LEU A 683 15.60 32.40 -7.08
C LEU A 683 16.38 32.31 -8.41
N PRO A 684 17.46 33.09 -8.61
CA PRO A 684 18.27 32.97 -9.81
C PRO A 684 18.78 31.54 -10.01
N GLY A 685 18.56 30.97 -11.20
CA GLY A 685 18.92 29.59 -11.55
C GLY A 685 17.76 28.59 -11.44
N THR A 686 16.58 29.00 -10.96
CA THR A 686 15.40 28.13 -10.86
C THR A 686 14.30 28.48 -11.87
N GLU A 687 14.53 29.43 -12.77
CA GLU A 687 13.54 29.96 -13.70
C GLU A 687 12.98 28.90 -14.67
N VAL A 688 13.77 27.86 -14.95
CA VAL A 688 13.34 26.74 -15.81
C VAL A 688 12.11 26.02 -15.25
N LEU A 689 11.92 26.02 -13.94
CA LEU A 689 10.74 25.43 -13.30
C LEU A 689 9.46 26.22 -13.62
N ASN A 690 9.55 27.48 -14.06
CA ASN A 690 8.35 28.23 -14.44
C ASN A 690 7.88 27.96 -15.88
N ARG A 691 8.69 27.29 -16.71
CA ARG A 691 8.32 27.06 -18.13
C ARG A 691 6.98 26.33 -18.32
N PRO A 692 6.67 25.25 -17.57
CA PRO A 692 5.36 24.61 -17.70
C PRO A 692 4.21 25.55 -17.35
N LEU A 693 4.40 26.41 -16.34
CA LEU A 693 3.39 27.40 -15.94
C LEU A 693 3.19 28.45 -17.04
N ASP A 694 4.28 28.96 -17.63
CA ASP A 694 4.25 29.93 -18.73
C ASP A 694 3.52 29.35 -19.97
N GLU A 695 3.83 28.09 -20.33
CA GLU A 695 3.21 27.39 -21.47
C GLU A 695 1.71 27.14 -21.25
N ALA A 696 1.29 26.94 -19.99
CA ALA A 696 -0.11 26.78 -19.61
C ALA A 696 -0.87 28.10 -19.41
N GLY A 697 -0.16 29.24 -19.36
CA GLY A 697 -0.77 30.55 -19.09
C GLY A 697 -1.19 30.75 -17.63
N ILE A 698 -0.52 30.04 -16.69
CA ILE A 698 -0.72 30.13 -15.24
C ILE A 698 0.27 31.12 -14.63
#